data_AF-A0A8J4SPV7-F1
#
_entry.id   AF-A0A8J4SPV7-F1
#
_cell.length_a   1.000
_cell.length_b   1.000
_cell.length_c   1.000
_cell.angle_alpha   90.00
_cell.angle_beta   90.00
_cell.angle_gamma   90.00
#
_symmetry.space_group_name_H-M   'P 1'
#
loop_
_entity.id
_entity.type
_entity.pdbx_description
1 polymer ?
#
loop_
_entity_poly.entity_id
_entity_poly.type
_entity_poly.pdbx_seq_one_letter_code
_entity_poly.pdbx_strand_id
1 'polypeptide(L)'
;MEQDIRVLLVDDQHLVRHGLRFIINAQQDMKVVGEAGGGHEAVRLAAEVRPHVVLMDVQMEAGDGLEATAELLKVLPDCKVVILTTFDHEDYVYKGIRAGAVGYLLKDAAPEELVDAVRAAYRGEAIYRTAVAAKVIGLAIRSTPSQSDPVKETLANEQLPEPFTGRELEVLQQMAYGLRNEEIARKLFIGESTVKTHVHRILQKIQVEDRTQAVVFAIRNGFVKELVYETLFMVNQLDGGLEPLLGKSYEWTDETTLRIELNADAKWSDGTAFTADDVVYTYELGQKYDINWSSFWTYISEVKADGAQAVEIKLNPDNPNKLTVLDSIELIPMLPKHIWEEIEKKNNNDLTAIRKEINDNPVGTGAYKLHFYNDQKITIVRDDNYWGQKLFGKLPAPKYITHVIYKDNAAGDLAFKSGQVDVSQQFIPQVWKMWEGGAAVKTYLKDAPYYLPGSMPSIFFNLSKAGLDNADVRRAIAMSINYDKISELAMSGYSAPMQPSLTLNSDAESKYIDQDAIKSLQWTMDIEGANALLDKIGAKKGKDGIRVLNGTRLGPFEVECPYGWSDWNAALEIVAQSAKAIGIEIRTKFPESPVWTNDLQTGKFDIIMNTPAGGVSPSQPWNRAMTIMYSKGVAPMGEMAFWNWGRYQNDRADAIIEEIPSVSDEAKLKSLYTELNTIWLKDIPSIPLIYVAKKVFWYGLTLVIAIGLNFILPRLIEGNPVSMIASKMTSGMTDSDSIKRVYETFTVEFGIDQPLWTQFGIYLKNLFTGNLGTSFGLYPKPVTDILASAVPWTVGLQLPAILVGWLIGNLLGAIAAYRKGVFDKVLFPWFPLSGGYDFQMVPQLSFDFIMSVVRHHTLPFLSIVLVTIGGQAIGMREMSIYELNSDYVLYSKLLGIRDGKISRYVFRNAMLPQITGLALSIGTMVGGSLICEIVFSYPGIGTWLFTAIRQLDYPLISGCTLLIAIAVLLANFTIDVIYGFIDPRIKAAQMEEQ
;
A
#
# COMPACT_ATOMS: atom_id res chain seq x y z
N MET A 1 -43.13 19.75 -20.55
CA MET A 1 -43.31 20.18 -19.16
C MET A 1 -42.80 19.03 -18.31
N GLU A 2 -41.60 19.15 -17.74
CA GLU A 2 -41.13 18.18 -16.75
C GLU A 2 -42.06 18.26 -15.54
N GLN A 3 -42.55 17.11 -15.07
CA GLN A 3 -43.44 17.06 -13.91
C GLN A 3 -42.63 17.26 -12.63
N ASP A 4 -42.93 18.31 -11.85
CA ASP A 4 -42.35 18.50 -10.52
C ASP A 4 -42.55 17.26 -9.64
N ILE A 5 -41.54 16.85 -8.89
CA ILE A 5 -41.65 15.77 -7.89
C ILE A 5 -42.62 16.23 -6.79
N ARG A 6 -43.67 15.45 -6.58
CA ARG A 6 -44.77 15.77 -5.66
C ARG A 6 -44.48 15.12 -4.31
N VAL A 7 -44.17 15.94 -3.31
CA VAL A 7 -43.74 15.47 -1.99
C VAL A 7 -44.86 15.68 -0.96
N LEU A 8 -45.18 14.65 -0.17
CA LEU A 8 -46.04 14.75 1.00
C LEU A 8 -45.18 14.73 2.27
N LEU A 9 -45.38 15.70 3.17
CA LEU A 9 -44.68 15.77 4.45
C LEU A 9 -45.55 15.26 5.59
N VAL A 10 -45.04 14.31 6.37
CA VAL A 10 -45.77 13.69 7.48
C VAL A 10 -44.89 13.68 8.72
N ASP A 11 -45.28 14.49 9.70
CA ASP A 11 -44.56 14.70 10.97
C ASP A 11 -45.56 15.36 11.92
N ASP A 12 -45.58 15.09 13.22
CA ASP A 12 -46.53 15.75 14.14
C ASP A 12 -46.08 17.17 14.52
N GLN A 13 -44.80 17.49 14.38
CA GLN A 13 -44.23 18.79 14.72
C GLN A 13 -44.38 19.80 13.57
N HIS A 14 -45.22 20.81 13.80
CA HIS A 14 -45.48 21.87 12.81
C HIS A 14 -44.21 22.64 12.39
N LEU A 15 -43.25 22.83 13.29
CA LEU A 15 -41.99 23.52 12.99
C LEU A 15 -41.13 22.73 11.99
N VAL A 16 -41.09 21.40 12.13
CA VAL A 16 -40.32 20.51 11.24
C VAL A 16 -40.93 20.51 9.85
N ARG A 17 -42.26 20.35 9.72
CA ARG A 17 -42.94 20.44 8.42
C ARG A 17 -42.72 21.79 7.74
N HIS A 18 -42.72 22.89 8.50
CA HIS A 18 -42.44 24.22 7.95
C HIS A 18 -41.03 24.35 7.38
N GLY A 19 -40.02 23.82 8.08
CA GLY A 19 -38.63 23.80 7.63
C GLY A 19 -38.43 22.93 6.39
N LEU A 20 -38.95 21.71 6.41
CA LEU A 20 -38.89 20.80 5.26
C LEU A 20 -39.58 21.39 4.04
N ARG A 21 -40.76 22.01 4.22
CA ARG A 21 -41.47 22.68 3.13
C ARG A 21 -40.68 23.84 2.52
N PHE A 22 -39.99 24.62 3.35
CA PHE A 22 -39.13 25.70 2.86
C PHE A 22 -38.00 25.16 1.99
N ILE A 23 -37.34 24.07 2.43
CA ILE A 23 -36.24 23.43 1.69
C ILE A 23 -36.72 22.84 0.37
N ILE A 24 -37.83 22.09 0.38
CA ILE A 24 -38.38 21.41 -0.80
C ILE A 24 -38.91 22.42 -1.82
N ASN A 25 -39.70 23.41 -1.40
CA ASN A 25 -40.26 24.40 -2.33
C ASN A 25 -39.23 25.43 -2.84
N ALA A 26 -38.02 25.49 -2.25
CA ALA A 26 -36.92 26.28 -2.79
C ALA A 26 -36.28 25.63 -4.03
N GLN A 27 -36.53 24.34 -4.27
CA GLN A 27 -36.03 23.63 -5.44
C GLN A 27 -36.91 23.87 -6.67
N GLN A 28 -36.32 23.85 -7.86
CA GLN A 28 -37.04 24.08 -9.12
C GLN A 28 -37.79 22.83 -9.62
N ASP A 29 -37.41 21.64 -9.14
CA ASP A 29 -37.84 20.33 -9.65
C ASP A 29 -38.80 19.57 -8.72
N MET A 30 -39.20 20.15 -7.58
CA MET A 30 -40.07 19.48 -6.60
C MET A 30 -40.96 20.47 -5.85
N LYS A 31 -42.09 19.97 -5.34
CA LYS A 31 -43.04 20.76 -4.56
C LYS A 31 -43.76 19.93 -3.52
N VAL A 32 -44.06 20.57 -2.39
CA VAL A 32 -44.92 19.98 -1.36
C VAL A 32 -46.38 20.05 -1.80
N VAL A 33 -47.05 18.90 -1.86
CA VAL A 33 -48.45 18.76 -2.30
C VAL A 33 -49.44 18.53 -1.16
N GLY A 34 -48.93 18.35 0.06
CA GLY A 34 -49.73 18.21 1.27
C GLY A 34 -48.86 18.08 2.51
N GLU A 35 -49.45 18.31 3.67
CA GLU A 35 -48.83 18.15 4.98
C GLU A 35 -49.82 17.41 5.89
N ALA A 36 -49.35 16.41 6.63
CA ALA A 36 -50.16 15.67 7.61
C ALA A 36 -49.45 15.65 8.97
N GLY A 37 -50.24 15.75 10.04
CA GLY A 37 -49.74 15.71 11.43
C GLY A 37 -49.71 14.32 12.06
N GLY A 38 -50.19 13.29 11.36
CA GLY A 38 -50.28 11.92 11.88
C GLY A 38 -50.52 10.89 10.79
N GLY A 39 -50.26 9.62 11.12
CA GLY A 39 -50.27 8.51 10.16
C GLY A 39 -51.60 8.29 9.43
N HIS A 40 -52.73 8.33 10.15
CA HIS A 40 -54.05 8.14 9.53
C HIS A 40 -54.44 9.30 8.59
N GLU A 41 -54.08 10.52 8.96
CA GLU A 41 -54.27 11.68 8.09
C GLU A 41 -53.39 11.58 6.84
N ALA A 42 -52.16 11.08 6.98
CA ALA A 42 -51.24 10.88 5.88
C ALA A 42 -51.76 9.89 4.84
N VAL A 43 -52.33 8.75 5.25
CA VAL A 43 -52.92 7.76 4.32
C VAL A 43 -54.10 8.37 3.55
N ARG A 44 -55.00 9.08 4.24
CA ARG A 44 -56.15 9.75 3.61
C ARG A 44 -55.70 10.82 2.62
N LEU A 45 -54.77 11.69 3.05
CA LEU A 45 -54.29 12.80 2.23
C LEU A 45 -53.46 12.29 1.05
N ALA A 46 -52.64 11.26 1.24
CA ALA A 46 -51.89 10.62 0.15
C ALA A 46 -52.82 10.08 -0.94
N ALA A 47 -53.95 9.47 -0.59
CA ALA A 47 -54.92 8.98 -1.57
C ALA A 47 -55.56 10.11 -2.39
N GLU A 48 -55.76 11.28 -1.79
CA GLU A 48 -56.32 12.48 -2.45
C GLU A 48 -55.28 13.18 -3.32
N VAL A 49 -54.10 13.47 -2.75
CA VAL A 49 -53.07 14.27 -3.43
C VAL A 49 -52.12 13.40 -4.26
N ARG A 50 -52.10 12.08 -4.16
CA ARG A 50 -51.24 11.15 -4.93
C ARG A 50 -49.78 11.59 -5.04
N PRO A 51 -49.03 11.71 -3.92
CA PRO A 51 -47.64 12.14 -3.94
C PRO A 51 -46.75 11.09 -4.62
N HIS A 52 -45.62 11.53 -5.20
CA HIS A 52 -44.59 10.63 -5.69
C HIS A 52 -43.69 10.14 -4.54
N VAL A 53 -43.34 11.06 -3.62
CA VAL A 53 -42.50 10.77 -2.45
C VAL A 53 -43.21 11.21 -1.17
N VAL A 54 -43.15 10.42 -0.12
CA VAL A 54 -43.63 10.75 1.22
C VAL A 54 -42.43 10.77 2.16
N LEU A 55 -42.22 11.89 2.85
CA LEU A 55 -41.30 11.96 3.99
C LEU A 55 -42.12 11.67 5.26
N MET A 56 -41.86 10.53 5.89
CA MET A 56 -42.68 9.97 6.97
C MET A 56 -41.91 9.89 8.28
N ASP A 57 -42.35 10.63 9.29
CA ASP A 57 -41.84 10.45 10.65
C ASP A 57 -42.31 9.12 11.25
N VAL A 58 -41.49 8.53 12.10
CA VAL A 58 -41.79 7.27 12.80
C VAL A 58 -42.65 7.52 14.04
N GLN A 59 -42.28 8.52 14.84
CA GLN A 59 -42.85 8.74 16.16
C GLN A 59 -43.81 9.92 16.15
N MET A 60 -45.10 9.67 15.91
CA MET A 60 -46.14 10.72 15.94
C MET A 60 -47.18 10.42 17.03
N GLU A 61 -47.64 11.46 17.75
CA GLU A 61 -48.71 11.33 18.76
C GLU A 61 -50.04 10.80 18.17
N ALA A 62 -50.28 11.06 16.89
CA ALA A 62 -51.51 10.69 16.17
C ALA A 62 -51.32 9.51 15.18
N GLY A 63 -50.54 8.49 15.57
CA GLY A 63 -50.41 7.20 14.87
C GLY A 63 -48.96 6.82 14.52
N ASP A 64 -48.63 5.52 14.46
CA ASP A 64 -47.29 5.04 14.14
C ASP A 64 -46.98 5.20 12.64
N GLY A 65 -45.90 5.92 12.32
CA GLY A 65 -45.48 6.16 10.93
C GLY A 65 -45.08 4.91 10.15
N LEU A 66 -44.65 3.85 10.85
CA LEU A 66 -44.31 2.56 10.25
C LEU A 66 -45.58 1.81 9.84
N GLU A 67 -46.62 1.85 10.66
CA GLU A 67 -47.93 1.29 10.33
C GLU A 67 -48.58 2.08 9.19
N ALA A 68 -48.51 3.42 9.25
CA ALA A 68 -48.99 4.29 8.19
C ALA A 68 -48.28 4.06 6.85
N THR A 69 -46.97 3.76 6.87
CA THR A 69 -46.21 3.38 5.67
C THR A 69 -46.76 2.11 5.03
N ALA A 70 -47.00 1.07 5.84
CA ALA A 70 -47.54 -0.20 5.36
C ALA A 70 -48.99 -0.06 4.84
N GLU A 71 -49.80 0.81 5.44
CA GLU A 71 -51.16 1.10 4.96
C GLU A 71 -51.16 1.94 3.67
N LEU A 72 -50.31 2.96 3.59
CA LEU A 72 -50.20 3.84 2.43
C LEU A 72 -49.79 3.06 1.18
N LEU A 73 -48.80 2.18 1.28
CA LEU A 73 -48.28 1.40 0.15
C LEU A 73 -49.25 0.31 -0.34
N LYS A 74 -50.23 -0.11 0.49
CA LYS A 74 -51.33 -0.97 0.02
C LYS A 74 -52.29 -0.23 -0.91
N VAL A 75 -52.46 1.09 -0.69
CA VAL A 75 -53.40 1.93 -1.46
C VAL A 75 -52.72 2.62 -2.64
N LEU A 76 -51.44 2.98 -2.49
CA LEU A 76 -50.59 3.62 -3.51
C LEU A 76 -49.26 2.86 -3.66
N PRO A 77 -49.23 1.72 -4.36
CA PRO A 77 -48.03 0.87 -4.47
C PRO A 77 -46.84 1.56 -5.15
N ASP A 78 -47.11 2.53 -6.03
CA ASP A 78 -46.08 3.26 -6.77
C ASP A 78 -45.45 4.42 -5.98
N CYS A 79 -46.04 4.78 -4.84
CA CYS A 79 -45.56 5.86 -3.99
C CYS A 79 -44.26 5.44 -3.27
N LYS A 80 -43.34 6.37 -3.07
CA LYS A 80 -42.04 6.11 -2.46
C LYS A 80 -41.98 6.73 -1.07
N VAL A 81 -41.84 5.92 -0.03
CA VAL A 81 -41.81 6.41 1.35
C VAL A 81 -40.36 6.44 1.85
N VAL A 82 -39.92 7.60 2.32
CA VAL A 82 -38.64 7.77 3.02
C VAL A 82 -38.96 8.06 4.48
N ILE A 83 -38.48 7.19 5.36
CA ILE A 83 -38.62 7.35 6.80
C ILE A 83 -37.67 8.46 7.26
N LEU A 84 -38.19 9.41 8.05
CA LEU A 84 -37.44 10.54 8.59
C LEU A 84 -37.53 10.53 10.11
N THR A 85 -36.45 10.21 10.85
CA THR A 85 -36.53 10.08 12.31
C THR A 85 -35.43 10.83 13.04
N THR A 86 -35.62 11.08 14.33
CA THR A 86 -34.64 11.79 15.17
C THR A 86 -33.50 10.87 15.65
N PHE A 87 -33.68 9.54 15.63
CA PHE A 87 -32.72 8.59 16.21
C PHE A 87 -32.43 7.41 15.28
N ASP A 88 -31.14 7.08 15.13
CA ASP A 88 -30.63 5.94 14.35
C ASP A 88 -30.75 4.62 15.14
N HIS A 89 -31.98 4.15 15.34
CA HIS A 89 -32.28 2.91 16.06
C HIS A 89 -32.49 1.73 15.11
N GLU A 90 -31.77 0.62 15.37
CA GLU A 90 -31.82 -0.64 14.58
C GLU A 90 -33.26 -1.14 14.34
N ASP A 91 -34.14 -1.05 15.34
CA ASP A 91 -35.52 -1.54 15.27
C ASP A 91 -36.40 -0.72 14.30
N TYR A 92 -36.19 0.60 14.19
CA TYR A 92 -36.96 1.46 13.29
C TYR A 92 -36.52 1.32 11.84
N VAL A 93 -35.23 1.16 11.59
CA VAL A 93 -34.73 0.88 10.24
C VAL A 93 -35.27 -0.46 9.75
N TYR A 94 -35.20 -1.50 10.59
CA TYR A 94 -35.69 -2.83 10.25
C TYR A 94 -37.20 -2.84 9.96
N LYS A 95 -38.00 -2.22 10.83
CA LYS A 95 -39.45 -2.12 10.65
C LYS A 95 -39.84 -1.25 9.45
N GLY A 96 -39.10 -0.18 9.17
CA GLY A 96 -39.32 0.69 8.02
C GLY A 96 -39.12 -0.04 6.69
N ILE A 97 -38.05 -0.83 6.59
CA ILE A 97 -37.79 -1.69 5.43
C ILE A 97 -38.92 -2.71 5.26
N ARG A 98 -39.35 -3.39 6.34
CA ARG A 98 -40.46 -4.36 6.26
C ARG A 98 -41.81 -3.73 5.91
N ALA A 99 -42.02 -2.46 6.27
CA ALA A 99 -43.21 -1.72 5.91
C ALA A 99 -43.22 -1.28 4.42
N GLY A 100 -42.09 -1.41 3.71
CA GLY A 100 -41.95 -1.08 2.29
C GLY A 100 -41.35 0.29 2.00
N ALA A 101 -40.72 0.95 3.00
CA ALA A 101 -40.02 2.20 2.75
C ALA A 101 -38.84 2.00 1.80
N VAL A 102 -38.60 2.98 0.93
CA VAL A 102 -37.48 2.99 -0.03
C VAL A 102 -36.25 3.69 0.55
N GLY A 103 -36.40 4.47 1.62
CA GLY A 103 -35.28 5.14 2.26
C GLY A 103 -35.49 5.42 3.73
N TYR A 104 -34.39 5.74 4.40
CA TYR A 104 -34.32 6.10 5.81
C TYR A 104 -33.29 7.23 5.98
N LEU A 105 -33.72 8.32 6.60
CA LEU A 105 -32.93 9.53 6.81
C LEU A 105 -33.15 10.05 8.23
N LEU A 106 -32.12 10.68 8.81
CA LEU A 106 -32.25 11.35 10.10
C LEU A 106 -32.74 12.79 9.91
N LYS A 107 -33.52 13.30 10.87
CA LYS A 107 -34.05 14.68 10.86
C LYS A 107 -32.96 15.76 10.98
N ASP A 108 -31.74 15.38 11.36
CA ASP A 108 -30.56 16.25 11.43
C ASP A 108 -29.67 16.19 10.17
N ALA A 109 -30.08 15.43 9.15
CA ALA A 109 -29.40 15.39 7.86
C ALA A 109 -29.28 16.79 7.24
N ALA A 110 -28.18 17.04 6.55
CA ALA A 110 -27.97 18.30 5.86
C ALA A 110 -29.08 18.55 4.80
N PRO A 111 -29.51 19.79 4.57
CA PRO A 111 -30.56 20.10 3.61
C PRO A 111 -30.31 19.53 2.20
N GLU A 112 -29.05 19.51 1.76
CA GLU A 112 -28.63 18.94 0.48
C GLU A 112 -28.86 17.42 0.44
N GLU A 113 -28.57 16.72 1.54
CA GLU A 113 -28.75 15.28 1.65
C GLU A 113 -30.24 14.88 1.63
N LEU A 114 -31.09 15.67 2.29
CA LEU A 114 -32.55 15.52 2.23
C LEU A 114 -33.09 15.67 0.80
N VAL A 115 -32.64 16.69 0.08
CA VAL A 115 -33.06 16.96 -1.30
C VAL A 115 -32.61 15.83 -2.23
N ASP A 116 -31.36 15.37 -2.07
CA ASP A 116 -30.83 14.24 -2.85
C ASP A 116 -31.56 12.93 -2.52
N ALA A 117 -31.95 12.71 -1.27
CA ALA A 117 -32.78 11.58 -0.86
C ALA A 117 -34.15 11.63 -1.53
N VAL A 118 -34.81 12.78 -1.63
CA VAL A 118 -36.10 12.88 -2.34
C VAL A 118 -35.94 12.56 -3.83
N ARG A 119 -34.89 13.06 -4.48
CA ARG A 119 -34.62 12.77 -5.91
C ARG A 119 -34.30 11.30 -6.16
N ALA A 120 -33.47 10.70 -5.30
CA ALA A 120 -33.12 9.30 -5.36
C ALA A 120 -34.35 8.40 -5.13
N ALA A 121 -35.19 8.72 -4.14
CA ALA A 121 -36.41 7.99 -3.86
C ALA A 121 -37.38 8.04 -5.04
N TYR A 122 -37.51 9.22 -5.67
CA TYR A 122 -38.33 9.38 -6.88
C TYR A 122 -37.85 8.53 -8.06
N ARG A 123 -36.53 8.34 -8.20
CA ARG A 123 -35.93 7.41 -9.19
C ARG A 123 -36.03 5.94 -8.79
N GLY A 124 -36.55 5.63 -7.60
CA GLY A 124 -36.65 4.27 -7.08
C GLY A 124 -35.37 3.74 -6.45
N GLU A 125 -34.37 4.61 -6.20
CA GLU A 125 -33.11 4.24 -5.54
C GLU A 125 -33.32 4.09 -4.03
N ALA A 126 -32.71 3.06 -3.44
CA ALA A 126 -32.73 2.84 -2.01
C ALA A 126 -31.76 3.81 -1.29
N ILE A 127 -32.23 4.48 -0.23
CA ILE A 127 -31.43 5.48 0.51
C ILE A 127 -31.30 5.05 1.97
N TYR A 128 -30.17 4.45 2.31
CA TYR A 128 -29.89 3.98 3.65
C TYR A 128 -28.47 4.38 4.03
N ARG A 129 -28.30 5.68 4.34
CA ARG A 129 -26.98 6.32 4.51
C ARG A 129 -26.46 6.31 5.96
N THR A 130 -27.04 5.50 6.84
CA THR A 130 -26.57 5.34 8.23
C THR A 130 -25.84 4.02 8.44
N ALA A 131 -24.85 4.01 9.34
CA ALA A 131 -24.07 2.81 9.68
C ALA A 131 -24.96 1.68 10.24
N VAL A 132 -26.04 2.06 10.95
CA VAL A 132 -27.07 1.14 11.44
C VAL A 132 -27.89 0.57 10.30
N ALA A 133 -28.27 1.38 9.31
CA ALA A 133 -29.05 0.90 8.17
C ALA A 133 -28.25 -0.08 7.29
N ALA A 134 -26.97 0.16 7.05
CA ALA A 134 -26.09 -0.80 6.38
C ALA A 134 -25.98 -2.15 7.13
N LYS A 135 -25.89 -2.10 8.47
CA LYS A 135 -25.85 -3.28 9.34
C LYS A 135 -27.18 -4.04 9.35
N VAL A 136 -28.31 -3.34 9.41
CA VAL A 136 -29.66 -3.90 9.44
C VAL A 136 -30.05 -4.48 8.07
N ILE A 137 -29.69 -3.84 6.96
CA ILE A 137 -29.79 -4.42 5.61
C ILE A 137 -28.98 -5.71 5.54
N GLY A 138 -27.73 -5.68 6.04
CA GLY A 138 -26.88 -6.85 6.14
C GLY A 138 -27.44 -7.98 7.02
N LEU A 139 -28.31 -7.69 8.00
CA LEU A 139 -28.98 -8.65 8.87
C LEU A 139 -30.35 -9.12 8.32
N ALA A 140 -31.08 -8.25 7.64
CA ALA A 140 -32.36 -8.54 6.99
C ALA A 140 -32.17 -9.45 5.77
N ILE A 141 -31.07 -9.27 5.03
CA ILE A 141 -30.62 -10.20 3.97
C ILE A 141 -30.31 -11.60 4.52
N ARG A 142 -30.00 -11.73 5.83
CA ARG A 142 -29.63 -13.00 6.48
C ARG A 142 -30.77 -13.71 7.21
N SER A 143 -31.92 -13.07 7.43
CA SER A 143 -32.95 -13.58 8.35
C SER A 143 -34.27 -13.97 7.67
N THR A 144 -34.34 -15.27 7.38
CA THR A 144 -35.47 -16.16 7.05
C THR A 144 -36.10 -16.21 5.65
N PRO A 145 -36.37 -17.45 5.16
CA PRO A 145 -36.87 -17.75 3.82
C PRO A 145 -38.40 -17.60 3.75
N SER A 146 -38.89 -16.98 2.67
CA SER A 146 -40.26 -17.18 2.19
C SER A 146 -40.23 -17.28 0.68
N GLN A 147 -40.94 -18.27 0.16
CA GLN A 147 -41.17 -18.49 -1.26
C GLN A 147 -41.90 -17.28 -1.87
N SER A 148 -41.65 -17.07 -3.17
CA SER A 148 -42.16 -16.01 -4.05
C SER A 148 -41.77 -14.57 -3.69
N ASP A 149 -40.63 -14.11 -4.20
CA ASP A 149 -40.42 -12.67 -4.43
C ASP A 149 -39.59 -12.44 -5.72
N PRO A 150 -39.96 -11.47 -6.59
CA PRO A 150 -39.45 -11.32 -7.97
C PRO A 150 -37.99 -10.84 -8.09
N VAL A 151 -37.33 -10.52 -6.96
CA VAL A 151 -35.95 -9.96 -6.95
C VAL A 151 -34.90 -11.00 -7.39
N LYS A 152 -35.24 -12.30 -7.39
CA LYS A 152 -34.37 -13.37 -7.92
C LYS A 152 -34.19 -13.31 -9.44
N GLU A 153 -34.98 -12.55 -10.19
CA GLU A 153 -34.78 -12.39 -11.64
C GLU A 153 -33.83 -11.24 -12.01
N THR A 154 -33.56 -10.29 -11.10
CA THR A 154 -32.72 -9.13 -11.42
C THR A 154 -31.23 -9.34 -11.10
N LEU A 155 -30.89 -10.20 -10.13
CA LEU A 155 -29.50 -10.61 -9.86
C LEU A 155 -29.05 -11.84 -10.69
N ALA A 156 -29.97 -12.47 -11.42
CA ALA A 156 -29.70 -13.64 -12.26
C ALA A 156 -29.24 -13.30 -13.68
N ASN A 157 -29.15 -12.02 -14.05
CA ASN A 157 -28.96 -11.60 -15.45
C ASN A 157 -27.88 -10.56 -15.70
N GLU A 158 -27.03 -10.21 -14.74
CA GLU A 158 -25.92 -9.30 -15.02
C GLU A 158 -24.59 -10.07 -15.06
N GLN A 159 -24.25 -10.47 -16.29
CA GLN A 159 -22.87 -10.75 -16.71
C GLN A 159 -21.92 -9.72 -16.08
N LEU A 160 -20.69 -10.11 -15.73
CA LEU A 160 -19.65 -9.09 -15.61
C LEU A 160 -19.65 -8.27 -16.89
N PRO A 161 -19.77 -6.93 -16.84
CA PRO A 161 -19.65 -6.11 -18.04
C PRO A 161 -18.33 -6.39 -18.78
N GLU A 162 -17.28 -6.83 -18.07
CA GLU A 162 -16.00 -7.30 -18.60
C GLU A 162 -15.29 -8.31 -17.66
N PRO A 163 -14.57 -9.33 -18.20
CA PRO A 163 -13.69 -10.21 -17.43
C PRO A 163 -12.45 -9.49 -16.86
N PHE A 164 -11.83 -10.09 -15.82
CA PHE A 164 -10.55 -9.60 -15.29
C PHE A 164 -9.41 -9.86 -16.26
N THR A 165 -8.61 -8.83 -16.51
CA THR A 165 -7.30 -8.99 -17.15
C THR A 165 -6.31 -9.67 -16.21
N GLY A 166 -5.27 -10.32 -16.73
CA GLY A 166 -4.22 -10.94 -15.91
C GLY A 166 -3.61 -9.98 -14.89
N ARG A 167 -3.49 -8.69 -15.25
CA ARG A 167 -2.98 -7.65 -14.35
C ARG A 167 -3.94 -7.29 -13.21
N GLU A 168 -5.25 -7.33 -13.47
CA GLU A 168 -6.25 -7.10 -12.43
C GLU A 168 -6.28 -8.25 -11.41
N LEU A 169 -6.05 -9.49 -11.86
CA LEU A 169 -5.92 -10.67 -10.98
C LEU A 169 -4.68 -10.59 -10.08
N GLU A 170 -3.54 -10.19 -10.64
CA GLU A 170 -2.32 -9.97 -9.86
C GLU A 170 -2.55 -8.89 -8.79
N VAL A 171 -3.15 -7.75 -9.17
CA VAL A 171 -3.47 -6.63 -8.24
C VAL A 171 -4.38 -7.13 -7.12
N LEU A 172 -5.44 -7.86 -7.48
CA LEU A 172 -6.38 -8.45 -6.55
C LEU A 172 -5.73 -9.46 -5.58
N GLN A 173 -4.82 -10.30 -6.06
CA GLN A 173 -4.06 -11.22 -5.22
C GLN A 173 -3.13 -10.47 -4.24
N GLN A 174 -2.46 -9.40 -4.69
CA GLN A 174 -1.63 -8.61 -3.77
C GLN A 174 -2.46 -7.80 -2.77
N MET A 175 -3.66 -7.36 -3.15
CA MET A 175 -4.64 -6.85 -2.18
C MET A 175 -4.97 -7.93 -1.14
N ALA A 176 -5.21 -9.18 -1.56
CA ALA A 176 -5.47 -10.33 -0.69
C ALA A 176 -4.38 -10.56 0.35
N TYR A 177 -3.11 -10.37 -0.04
CA TYR A 177 -1.95 -10.43 0.83
C TYR A 177 -1.78 -9.20 1.75
N GLY A 178 -2.74 -8.27 1.74
CA GLY A 178 -2.77 -7.10 2.61
C GLY A 178 -1.91 -5.93 2.13
N LEU A 179 -1.35 -5.99 0.91
CA LEU A 179 -0.50 -4.92 0.40
C LEU A 179 -1.34 -3.69 0.04
N ARG A 180 -0.82 -2.49 0.31
CA ARG A 180 -1.39 -1.19 -0.08
C ARG A 180 -1.10 -0.87 -1.54
N ASN A 181 -1.80 0.10 -2.13
CA ASN A 181 -1.65 0.43 -3.56
C ASN A 181 -0.21 0.69 -3.99
N GLU A 182 0.56 1.35 -3.12
CA GLU A 182 1.98 1.63 -3.36
C GLU A 182 2.86 0.36 -3.28
N GLU A 183 2.50 -0.59 -2.43
CA GLU A 183 3.22 -1.85 -2.24
C GLU A 183 2.87 -2.86 -3.35
N ILE A 184 1.62 -2.88 -3.78
CA ILE A 184 1.14 -3.61 -4.96
C ILE A 184 1.82 -3.05 -6.21
N ALA A 185 1.89 -1.72 -6.34
CA ALA A 185 2.58 -1.05 -7.44
C ALA A 185 4.03 -1.50 -7.52
N ARG A 186 4.70 -1.56 -6.37
CA ARG A 186 6.06 -2.07 -6.23
C ARG A 186 6.19 -3.58 -6.48
N LYS A 187 5.19 -4.39 -6.12
CA LYS A 187 5.26 -5.86 -6.23
C LYS A 187 4.86 -6.39 -7.61
N LEU A 188 3.97 -5.67 -8.30
CA LEU A 188 3.48 -6.02 -9.64
C LEU A 188 4.06 -5.14 -10.73
N PHE A 189 4.95 -4.23 -10.35
CA PHE A 189 5.77 -3.53 -11.31
C PHE A 189 4.90 -2.62 -12.21
N ILE A 190 4.04 -1.79 -11.58
CA ILE A 190 3.12 -0.80 -12.20
C ILE A 190 3.00 0.48 -11.33
N GLY A 191 2.50 1.60 -11.86
CA GLY A 191 2.37 2.86 -11.08
C GLY A 191 1.25 2.82 -10.02
N GLU A 192 1.36 3.57 -8.93
CA GLU A 192 0.30 3.60 -7.88
C GLU A 192 -1.04 4.11 -8.41
N SER A 193 -1.02 5.07 -9.34
CA SER A 193 -2.20 5.52 -10.09
C SER A 193 -2.78 4.41 -10.97
N THR A 194 -1.92 3.57 -11.56
CA THR A 194 -2.29 2.38 -12.33
C THR A 194 -2.90 1.31 -11.42
N VAL A 195 -2.34 1.08 -10.23
CA VAL A 195 -2.94 0.21 -9.21
C VAL A 195 -4.27 0.76 -8.75
N LYS A 196 -4.40 2.08 -8.48
CA LYS A 196 -5.70 2.69 -8.14
C LYS A 196 -6.72 2.49 -9.26
N THR A 197 -6.29 2.60 -10.51
CA THR A 197 -7.12 2.33 -11.69
C THR A 197 -7.52 0.85 -11.76
N HIS A 198 -6.58 -0.08 -11.57
CA HIS A 198 -6.90 -1.52 -11.54
C HIS A 198 -7.77 -1.88 -10.36
N VAL A 199 -7.51 -1.36 -9.16
CA VAL A 199 -8.36 -1.51 -7.97
C VAL A 199 -9.76 -0.98 -8.27
N HIS A 200 -9.87 0.21 -8.82
CA HIS A 200 -11.17 0.80 -9.17
C HIS A 200 -11.92 -0.05 -10.21
N ARG A 201 -11.23 -0.53 -11.26
CA ARG A 201 -11.80 -1.46 -12.25
C ARG A 201 -12.14 -2.81 -11.64
N ILE A 202 -11.33 -3.29 -10.71
CA ILE A 202 -11.56 -4.55 -9.98
C ILE A 202 -12.84 -4.42 -9.18
N LEU A 203 -12.99 -3.36 -8.41
CA LEU A 203 -14.18 -3.03 -7.62
C LEU A 203 -15.43 -2.91 -8.50
N GLN A 204 -15.33 -2.17 -9.61
CA GLN A 204 -16.43 -2.02 -10.57
C GLN A 204 -16.83 -3.34 -11.23
N LYS A 205 -15.85 -4.15 -11.64
CA LYS A 205 -16.11 -5.46 -12.26
C LYS A 205 -16.73 -6.39 -11.23
N ILE A 206 -16.12 -6.64 -10.06
CA ILE A 206 -16.73 -7.50 -9.04
C ILE A 206 -17.98 -6.90 -8.37
N GLN A 207 -18.39 -5.68 -8.74
CA GLN A 207 -19.52 -4.93 -8.17
C GLN A 207 -19.48 -4.83 -6.64
N VAL A 208 -18.30 -4.58 -6.08
CA VAL A 208 -18.14 -4.35 -4.63
C VAL A 208 -17.77 -2.91 -4.35
N GLU A 209 -18.25 -2.40 -3.22
CA GLU A 209 -18.19 -0.97 -2.92
C GLU A 209 -16.81 -0.52 -2.41
N ASP A 210 -16.01 -1.45 -1.88
CA ASP A 210 -14.74 -1.11 -1.25
C ASP A 210 -13.65 -2.20 -1.36
N ARG A 211 -12.41 -1.76 -1.14
CA ARG A 211 -11.20 -2.60 -1.18
C ARG A 211 -11.30 -3.85 -0.30
N THR A 212 -11.89 -3.72 0.88
CA THR A 212 -11.99 -4.82 1.85
C THR A 212 -12.85 -5.94 1.27
N GLN A 213 -13.95 -5.59 0.59
CA GLN A 213 -14.78 -6.57 -0.11
C GLN A 213 -14.01 -7.28 -1.25
N ALA A 214 -13.12 -6.57 -1.96
CA ALA A 214 -12.24 -7.16 -2.96
C ALA A 214 -11.13 -8.07 -2.37
N VAL A 215 -10.54 -7.68 -1.25
CA VAL A 215 -9.56 -8.49 -0.50
C VAL A 215 -10.22 -9.78 -0.02
N VAL A 216 -11.43 -9.66 0.52
CA VAL A 216 -12.25 -10.77 0.99
C VAL A 216 -12.63 -11.68 -0.17
N PHE A 217 -13.02 -11.13 -1.32
CA PHE A 217 -13.20 -11.86 -2.57
C PHE A 217 -11.94 -12.68 -2.94
N ALA A 218 -10.74 -12.11 -2.83
CA ALA A 218 -9.51 -12.79 -3.19
C ALA A 218 -9.08 -13.89 -2.19
N ILE A 219 -9.24 -13.65 -0.89
CA ILE A 219 -8.94 -14.68 0.12
C ILE A 219 -9.92 -15.86 -0.02
N ARG A 220 -11.19 -15.59 -0.27
CA ARG A 220 -12.24 -16.60 -0.48
C ARG A 220 -12.02 -17.42 -1.76
N ASN A 221 -11.39 -16.85 -2.77
CA ASN A 221 -11.13 -17.50 -4.06
C ASN A 221 -9.72 -18.12 -4.18
N GLY A 222 -9.06 -18.42 -3.04
CA GLY A 222 -7.83 -19.23 -3.01
C GLY A 222 -6.54 -18.50 -3.38
N PHE A 223 -6.52 -17.17 -3.25
CA PHE A 223 -5.34 -16.36 -3.61
C PHE A 223 -4.26 -16.27 -2.49
N VAL A 224 -4.44 -16.91 -1.31
CA VAL A 224 -3.49 -17.04 -0.16
C VAL A 224 -3.43 -18.51 0.31
N LYS A 225 -2.24 -19.17 0.33
CA LYS A 225 -2.19 -20.61 0.01
C LYS A 225 -1.73 -21.68 1.03
N GLU A 226 -1.14 -21.40 2.21
CA GLU A 226 -0.51 -22.51 3.00
C GLU A 226 -1.13 -22.84 4.37
N LEU A 227 -1.89 -21.94 5.00
CA LEU A 227 -2.40 -22.15 6.37
C LEU A 227 -3.78 -22.80 6.42
N VAL A 228 -4.49 -22.78 5.28
CA VAL A 228 -5.87 -23.28 5.11
C VAL A 228 -5.91 -24.40 4.09
N TYR A 229 -5.39 -24.17 2.89
CA TYR A 229 -5.17 -25.21 1.89
C TYR A 229 -3.71 -25.69 1.98
N GLU A 230 -3.47 -26.98 1.75
CA GLU A 230 -2.14 -27.57 1.76
C GLU A 230 -1.81 -28.14 0.38
N THR A 231 -0.53 -28.34 0.12
CA THR A 231 0.01 -28.96 -1.09
C THR A 231 0.29 -30.45 -0.85
N LEU A 232 0.67 -31.20 -1.88
CA LEU A 232 1.04 -32.60 -1.70
C LEU A 232 2.35 -32.74 -0.93
N PHE A 233 3.33 -31.89 -1.23
CA PHE A 233 4.62 -31.84 -0.55
C PHE A 233 5.00 -30.40 -0.22
N MET A 234 5.85 -30.22 0.79
CA MET A 234 6.48 -28.93 1.08
C MET A 234 7.92 -28.94 0.57
N VAL A 235 8.42 -27.82 0.05
CA VAL A 235 9.86 -27.70 -0.22
C VAL A 235 10.60 -27.24 1.04
N ASN A 236 11.62 -28.00 1.44
CA ASN A 236 12.56 -27.56 2.46
C ASN A 236 13.55 -26.57 1.84
N GLN A 237 13.45 -25.31 2.25
CA GLN A 237 14.26 -24.22 1.71
C GLN A 237 15.76 -24.33 2.06
N LEU A 238 16.15 -25.22 2.98
CA LEU A 238 17.54 -25.40 3.40
C LEU A 238 18.29 -26.37 2.50
N ASP A 239 17.68 -27.50 2.16
CA ASP A 239 18.29 -28.58 1.39
C ASP A 239 17.62 -28.84 0.03
N GLY A 240 16.52 -28.14 -0.27
CA GLY A 240 15.73 -28.25 -1.50
C GLY A 240 14.92 -29.55 -1.59
N GLY A 241 14.86 -30.34 -0.54
CA GLY A 241 14.12 -31.60 -0.50
C GLY A 241 12.61 -31.40 -0.45
N LEU A 242 11.86 -32.37 -0.97
CA LEU A 242 10.41 -32.41 -0.83
C LEU A 242 10.03 -33.20 0.44
N GLU A 243 9.43 -32.51 1.39
CA GLU A 243 8.94 -33.07 2.64
C GLU A 243 7.47 -33.54 2.48
N PRO A 244 7.14 -34.76 2.94
CA PRO A 244 5.77 -35.26 2.89
C PRO A 244 4.77 -34.35 3.62
N LEU A 245 3.60 -34.15 3.00
CA LEU A 245 2.44 -33.49 3.60
C LEU A 245 1.17 -34.30 3.29
N LEU A 246 0.32 -33.83 2.36
CA LEU A 246 -0.84 -34.59 1.89
C LEU A 246 -0.41 -35.82 1.06
N GLY A 247 0.71 -35.72 0.35
CA GLY A 247 1.46 -36.83 -0.21
C GLY A 247 2.41 -37.40 0.84
N LYS A 248 2.35 -38.73 1.03
CA LYS A 248 3.21 -39.48 1.95
C LYS A 248 4.56 -39.81 1.32
N SER A 249 4.57 -40.19 0.06
CA SER A 249 5.77 -40.52 -0.70
C SER A 249 5.49 -40.42 -2.20
N TYR A 250 6.52 -40.22 -3.00
CA TYR A 250 6.42 -40.29 -4.45
C TYR A 250 7.53 -41.16 -5.02
N GLU A 251 7.27 -41.77 -6.17
CA GLU A 251 8.25 -42.52 -6.94
C GLU A 251 7.97 -42.39 -8.45
N TRP A 252 9.03 -42.37 -9.25
CA TRP A 252 8.89 -42.54 -10.70
C TRP A 252 8.81 -44.04 -10.97
N THR A 253 7.62 -44.54 -11.29
CA THR A 253 7.39 -45.99 -11.56
C THR A 253 7.97 -46.41 -12.90
N ASP A 254 8.07 -45.46 -13.82
CA ASP A 254 8.79 -45.55 -15.09
C ASP A 254 9.35 -44.17 -15.48
N GLU A 255 9.90 -44.04 -16.68
CA GLU A 255 10.52 -42.77 -17.15
C GLU A 255 9.52 -41.61 -17.31
N THR A 256 8.23 -41.90 -17.35
CA THR A 256 7.15 -40.97 -17.70
C THR A 256 6.06 -40.84 -16.64
N THR A 257 5.99 -41.76 -15.68
CA THR A 257 4.90 -41.81 -14.69
C THR A 257 5.42 -41.55 -13.29
N LEU A 258 4.96 -40.46 -12.68
CA LEU A 258 5.14 -40.15 -11.26
C LEU A 258 3.95 -40.72 -10.49
N ARG A 259 4.20 -41.61 -9.55
CA ARG A 259 3.19 -42.14 -8.64
C ARG A 259 3.37 -41.53 -7.26
N ILE A 260 2.27 -41.09 -6.65
CA ILE A 260 2.25 -40.46 -5.34
C ILE A 260 1.31 -41.26 -4.44
N GLU A 261 1.83 -41.74 -3.33
CA GLU A 261 1.05 -42.30 -2.23
C GLU A 261 0.54 -41.15 -1.36
N LEU A 262 -0.76 -41.12 -1.09
CA LEU A 262 -1.40 -40.09 -0.27
C LEU A 262 -1.39 -40.49 1.21
N ASN A 263 -1.43 -39.49 2.06
CA ASN A 263 -1.49 -39.71 3.50
C ASN A 263 -2.91 -40.16 3.91
N ALA A 264 -3.04 -41.42 4.30
CA ALA A 264 -4.31 -42.03 4.71
C ALA A 264 -5.00 -41.33 5.89
N ASP A 265 -4.25 -40.59 6.69
CA ASP A 265 -4.78 -39.82 7.82
C ASP A 265 -5.31 -38.43 7.42
N ALA A 266 -4.97 -37.94 6.20
CA ALA A 266 -5.35 -36.62 5.73
C ALA A 266 -6.87 -36.47 5.59
N LYS A 267 -7.37 -35.34 6.08
CA LYS A 267 -8.81 -35.03 6.09
C LYS A 267 -9.03 -33.56 5.83
N TRP A 268 -10.14 -33.28 5.16
CA TRP A 268 -10.70 -31.96 5.11
C TRP A 268 -11.21 -31.54 6.48
N SER A 269 -11.23 -30.25 6.72
CA SER A 269 -11.58 -29.67 8.01
C SER A 269 -13.07 -29.77 8.39
N ASP A 270 -13.90 -30.28 7.48
CA ASP A 270 -15.29 -30.71 7.70
C ASP A 270 -15.40 -32.20 8.13
N GLY A 271 -14.27 -32.91 8.18
CA GLY A 271 -14.16 -34.32 8.58
C GLY A 271 -14.19 -35.32 7.42
N THR A 272 -14.44 -34.87 6.19
CA THR A 272 -14.38 -35.75 5.00
C THR A 272 -12.93 -36.18 4.72
N ALA A 273 -12.77 -37.37 4.14
CA ALA A 273 -11.46 -37.90 3.82
C ALA A 273 -10.86 -37.14 2.63
N PHE A 274 -9.56 -36.84 2.68
CA PHE A 274 -8.81 -36.37 1.52
C PHE A 274 -8.42 -37.59 0.67
N THR A 275 -8.69 -37.57 -0.63
CA THR A 275 -8.52 -38.74 -1.52
C THR A 275 -7.88 -38.38 -2.86
N ALA A 276 -7.50 -39.41 -3.63
CA ALA A 276 -6.99 -39.24 -4.99
C ALA A 276 -7.95 -38.47 -5.91
N ASP A 277 -9.27 -38.58 -5.68
CA ASP A 277 -10.27 -37.86 -6.46
C ASP A 277 -10.15 -36.34 -6.27
N ASP A 278 -9.77 -35.86 -5.07
CA ASP A 278 -9.54 -34.44 -4.81
C ASP A 278 -8.31 -33.93 -5.58
N VAL A 279 -7.26 -34.75 -5.65
CA VAL A 279 -6.03 -34.42 -6.38
C VAL A 279 -6.30 -34.34 -7.87
N VAL A 280 -6.90 -35.39 -8.44
CA VAL A 280 -7.25 -35.45 -9.87
C VAL A 280 -8.12 -34.24 -10.23
N TYR A 281 -9.18 -34.00 -9.46
CA TYR A 281 -10.06 -32.86 -9.66
C TYR A 281 -9.31 -31.52 -9.63
N THR A 282 -8.44 -31.31 -8.64
CA THR A 282 -7.65 -30.08 -8.52
C THR A 282 -6.76 -29.85 -9.74
N TYR A 283 -6.08 -30.89 -10.23
CA TYR A 283 -5.27 -30.79 -11.44
C TYR A 283 -6.13 -30.50 -12.67
N GLU A 284 -7.24 -31.22 -12.85
CA GLU A 284 -8.17 -31.05 -13.98
C GLU A 284 -8.78 -29.64 -14.05
N LEU A 285 -8.94 -28.93 -12.93
CA LEU A 285 -9.31 -27.51 -12.95
C LEU A 285 -8.32 -26.65 -13.77
N GLY A 286 -7.02 -26.97 -13.71
CA GLY A 286 -6.00 -26.29 -14.51
C GLY A 286 -6.06 -26.66 -16.00
N GLN A 287 -6.66 -27.81 -16.34
CA GLN A 287 -6.91 -28.20 -17.72
C GLN A 287 -8.19 -27.54 -18.26
N LYS A 288 -9.20 -27.44 -17.40
CA LYS A 288 -10.53 -26.90 -17.71
C LYS A 288 -10.55 -25.38 -17.79
N TYR A 289 -9.77 -24.71 -16.95
CA TYR A 289 -9.78 -23.26 -16.78
C TYR A 289 -8.39 -22.66 -16.92
N ASP A 290 -8.33 -21.37 -17.29
CA ASP A 290 -7.09 -20.58 -17.27
C ASP A 290 -6.85 -20.01 -15.86
N ILE A 291 -6.07 -20.73 -15.06
CA ILE A 291 -5.77 -20.48 -13.65
C ILE A 291 -4.28 -20.68 -13.37
N ASN A 292 -3.84 -20.39 -12.13
CA ASN A 292 -2.43 -20.28 -11.77
C ASN A 292 -1.58 -21.54 -12.00
N TRP A 293 -2.19 -22.72 -12.17
CA TRP A 293 -1.47 -23.98 -12.42
C TRP A 293 -1.78 -24.60 -13.78
N SER A 294 -2.49 -23.89 -14.66
CA SER A 294 -2.79 -24.38 -16.02
C SER A 294 -1.53 -24.62 -16.84
N SER A 295 -0.47 -23.84 -16.61
CA SER A 295 0.81 -24.01 -17.30
C SER A 295 1.47 -25.37 -17.07
N PHE A 296 1.21 -26.05 -15.94
CA PHE A 296 1.78 -27.38 -15.68
C PHE A 296 1.27 -28.45 -16.66
N TRP A 297 0.07 -28.28 -17.23
CA TRP A 297 -0.47 -29.16 -18.28
C TRP A 297 0.31 -29.09 -19.60
N THR A 298 1.24 -28.15 -19.75
CA THR A 298 2.22 -28.21 -20.83
C THR A 298 3.16 -29.43 -20.69
N TYR A 299 3.42 -29.86 -19.46
CA TYR A 299 4.34 -30.95 -19.10
C TYR A 299 3.64 -32.22 -18.59
N ILE A 300 2.32 -32.17 -18.40
CA ILE A 300 1.50 -33.27 -17.88
C ILE A 300 0.50 -33.68 -18.97
N SER A 301 0.43 -34.98 -19.29
CA SER A 301 -0.56 -35.52 -20.23
C SER A 301 -1.81 -36.04 -19.54
N GLU A 302 -1.66 -36.61 -18.34
CA GLU A 302 -2.74 -37.26 -17.61
C GLU A 302 -2.47 -37.20 -16.10
N VAL A 303 -3.52 -36.98 -15.31
CA VAL A 303 -3.53 -37.21 -13.86
C VAL A 303 -4.68 -38.15 -13.55
N LYS A 304 -4.42 -39.27 -12.90
CA LYS A 304 -5.46 -40.27 -12.60
C LYS A 304 -5.31 -40.87 -11.21
N ALA A 305 -6.44 -41.26 -10.63
CA ALA A 305 -6.46 -41.98 -9.37
C ALA A 305 -5.98 -43.43 -9.57
N ASP A 306 -5.09 -43.89 -8.70
CA ASP A 306 -4.70 -45.29 -8.53
C ASP A 306 -5.28 -45.80 -7.20
N GLY A 307 -6.58 -46.11 -7.22
CA GLY A 307 -7.37 -46.31 -6.00
C GLY A 307 -7.59 -45.01 -5.21
N ALA A 308 -8.07 -45.12 -3.97
CA ALA A 308 -8.47 -43.94 -3.18
C ALA A 308 -7.29 -43.17 -2.55
N GLN A 309 -6.13 -43.82 -2.42
CA GLN A 309 -4.98 -43.33 -1.67
C GLN A 309 -3.70 -43.17 -2.50
N ALA A 310 -3.79 -43.25 -3.83
CA ALA A 310 -2.66 -42.93 -4.70
C ALA A 310 -3.12 -42.24 -5.98
N VAL A 311 -2.21 -41.47 -6.57
CA VAL A 311 -2.41 -40.75 -7.83
C VAL A 311 -1.21 -40.99 -8.74
N GLU A 312 -1.46 -41.14 -10.04
CA GLU A 312 -0.44 -41.18 -11.07
C GLU A 312 -0.52 -39.90 -11.91
N ILE A 313 0.61 -39.22 -12.07
CA ILE A 313 0.81 -38.07 -12.95
C ILE A 313 1.73 -38.51 -14.08
N LYS A 314 1.25 -38.47 -15.32
CA LYS A 314 2.03 -38.81 -16.50
C LYS A 314 2.60 -37.57 -17.17
N LEU A 315 3.87 -37.64 -17.54
CA LEU A 315 4.53 -36.64 -18.35
C LEU A 315 3.88 -36.51 -19.72
N ASN A 316 3.90 -35.31 -20.26
CA ASN A 316 3.63 -35.07 -21.67
C ASN A 316 4.80 -35.61 -22.50
N PRO A 317 4.59 -36.61 -23.38
CA PRO A 317 5.67 -37.16 -24.20
C PRO A 317 6.25 -36.15 -25.19
N ASP A 318 5.49 -35.12 -25.58
CA ASP A 318 5.94 -34.07 -26.50
C ASP A 318 6.78 -33.01 -25.78
N ASN A 319 6.69 -32.92 -24.45
CA ASN A 319 7.44 -31.98 -23.63
C ASN A 319 7.73 -32.54 -22.22
N PRO A 320 8.57 -33.59 -22.11
CA PRO A 320 8.79 -34.26 -20.83
C PRO A 320 9.68 -33.43 -19.91
N ASN A 321 9.21 -33.13 -18.69
CA ASN A 321 9.99 -32.40 -17.69
C ASN A 321 9.65 -32.85 -16.26
N LYS A 322 10.47 -33.76 -15.70
CA LYS A 322 10.26 -34.29 -14.33
C LYS A 322 10.31 -33.18 -13.28
N LEU A 323 11.19 -32.19 -13.46
CA LEU A 323 11.40 -31.10 -12.50
C LEU A 323 10.18 -30.19 -12.38
N THR A 324 9.60 -29.77 -13.50
CA THR A 324 8.39 -28.94 -13.50
C THR A 324 7.17 -29.69 -12.95
N VAL A 325 7.10 -31.02 -13.16
CA VAL A 325 6.07 -31.85 -12.51
C VAL A 325 6.29 -31.96 -11.00
N LEU A 326 7.54 -32.04 -10.53
CA LEU A 326 7.83 -31.98 -9.09
C LEU A 326 7.56 -30.60 -8.47
N ASP A 327 7.74 -29.49 -9.21
CA ASP A 327 7.27 -28.18 -8.75
C ASP A 327 5.73 -28.17 -8.57
N SER A 328 4.98 -28.88 -9.43
CA SER A 328 3.52 -28.89 -9.36
C SER A 328 2.98 -29.48 -8.04
N ILE A 329 3.67 -30.49 -7.49
CA ILE A 329 3.21 -31.18 -6.26
C ILE A 329 3.51 -30.37 -4.99
N GLU A 330 4.37 -29.36 -5.06
CA GLU A 330 4.64 -28.42 -3.97
C GLU A 330 3.96 -27.05 -4.13
N LEU A 331 3.63 -26.63 -5.36
CA LEU A 331 3.01 -25.31 -5.63
C LEU A 331 1.48 -25.32 -5.76
N ILE A 332 0.87 -26.47 -6.08
CA ILE A 332 -0.59 -26.57 -6.28
C ILE A 332 -1.28 -26.86 -4.94
N PRO A 333 -2.10 -25.92 -4.40
CA PRO A 333 -2.91 -26.19 -3.22
C PRO A 333 -4.06 -27.13 -3.60
N MET A 334 -4.26 -28.18 -2.82
CA MET A 334 -5.33 -29.14 -3.04
C MET A 334 -6.69 -28.54 -2.69
N LEU A 335 -7.70 -28.79 -3.53
CA LEU A 335 -9.06 -28.29 -3.36
C LEU A 335 -10.06 -29.45 -3.13
N PRO A 336 -11.04 -29.28 -2.21
CA PRO A 336 -12.04 -30.32 -1.94
C PRO A 336 -13.01 -30.47 -3.10
N LYS A 337 -12.98 -31.61 -3.80
CA LYS A 337 -13.86 -31.87 -4.94
C LYS A 337 -15.33 -31.69 -4.57
N HIS A 338 -15.75 -32.21 -3.42
CA HIS A 338 -17.16 -32.17 -3.00
C HIS A 338 -17.69 -30.76 -2.73
N ILE A 339 -16.83 -29.77 -2.52
CA ILE A 339 -17.22 -28.36 -2.35
C ILE A 339 -17.15 -27.65 -3.70
N TRP A 340 -16.02 -27.78 -4.39
CA TRP A 340 -15.75 -27.02 -5.60
C TRP A 340 -16.56 -27.51 -6.80
N GLU A 341 -16.88 -28.80 -6.89
CA GLU A 341 -17.75 -29.33 -7.95
C GLU A 341 -19.17 -28.77 -7.82
N GLU A 342 -19.68 -28.59 -6.60
CA GLU A 342 -20.97 -27.95 -6.35
C GLU A 342 -20.92 -26.45 -6.65
N ILE A 343 -19.81 -25.78 -6.35
CA ILE A 343 -19.56 -24.39 -6.75
C ILE A 343 -19.57 -24.26 -8.28
N GLU A 344 -18.87 -25.13 -9.01
CA GLU A 344 -18.87 -25.15 -10.47
C GLU A 344 -20.28 -25.36 -11.03
N LYS A 345 -21.01 -26.37 -10.53
CA LYS A 345 -22.39 -26.66 -10.95
C LYS A 345 -23.32 -25.48 -10.69
N LYS A 346 -23.26 -24.90 -9.49
CA LYS A 346 -24.04 -23.72 -9.09
C LYS A 346 -23.78 -22.53 -10.03
N ASN A 347 -22.56 -22.42 -10.54
CA ASN A 347 -22.13 -21.33 -11.42
C ASN A 347 -22.07 -21.73 -12.89
N ASN A 348 -22.76 -22.83 -13.28
CA ASN A 348 -22.82 -23.31 -14.66
C ASN A 348 -21.44 -23.50 -15.33
N ASN A 349 -20.41 -23.84 -14.55
CA ASN A 349 -19.02 -23.96 -14.97
C ASN A 349 -18.39 -22.68 -15.53
N ASP A 350 -18.99 -21.50 -15.32
CA ASP A 350 -18.39 -20.23 -15.72
C ASP A 350 -17.31 -19.80 -14.72
N LEU A 351 -16.05 -19.81 -15.15
CA LEU A 351 -14.90 -19.42 -14.33
C LEU A 351 -15.06 -18.02 -13.74
N THR A 352 -15.71 -17.12 -14.48
CA THR A 352 -15.93 -15.75 -14.04
C THR A 352 -16.90 -15.69 -12.86
N ALA A 353 -18.00 -16.45 -12.93
CA ALA A 353 -18.95 -16.61 -11.84
C ALA A 353 -18.37 -17.40 -10.66
N ILE A 354 -17.64 -18.49 -10.91
CA ILE A 354 -16.94 -19.28 -9.89
C ILE A 354 -16.00 -18.39 -9.09
N ARG A 355 -15.20 -17.54 -9.76
CA ARG A 355 -14.28 -16.59 -9.10
C ARG A 355 -14.99 -15.57 -8.21
N LYS A 356 -16.31 -15.39 -8.33
CA LYS A 356 -17.10 -14.49 -7.47
C LYS A 356 -17.70 -15.18 -6.25
N GLU A 357 -17.65 -16.51 -6.19
CA GLU A 357 -18.25 -17.24 -5.10
C GLU A 357 -17.56 -16.91 -3.78
N ILE A 358 -18.41 -16.69 -2.79
CA ILE A 358 -18.01 -16.29 -1.46
C ILE A 358 -17.80 -17.56 -0.64
N ASN A 359 -16.55 -18.01 -0.55
CA ASN A 359 -16.15 -19.12 0.30
C ASN A 359 -15.94 -18.68 1.76
N ASP A 360 -17.03 -18.30 2.43
CA ASP A 360 -17.01 -17.71 3.78
C ASP A 360 -16.42 -18.60 4.87
N ASN A 361 -16.55 -19.92 4.69
CA ASN A 361 -16.05 -20.93 5.60
C ASN A 361 -15.22 -21.91 4.79
N PRO A 362 -13.99 -21.54 4.39
CA PRO A 362 -13.19 -22.37 3.51
C PRO A 362 -12.91 -23.72 4.17
N VAL A 363 -13.35 -24.79 3.50
CA VAL A 363 -12.98 -26.15 3.86
C VAL A 363 -11.62 -26.42 3.25
N GLY A 364 -10.59 -26.42 4.09
CA GLY A 364 -9.22 -26.79 3.72
C GLY A 364 -8.73 -28.01 4.50
N THR A 365 -7.54 -28.53 4.18
CA THR A 365 -6.86 -29.57 4.96
C THR A 365 -5.92 -29.00 6.02
N GLY A 366 -5.55 -27.72 5.91
CA GLY A 366 -4.54 -27.05 6.72
C GLY A 366 -4.89 -26.90 8.20
N ALA A 367 -3.87 -26.57 8.99
CA ALA A 367 -3.96 -26.54 10.44
C ALA A 367 -4.78 -25.39 11.03
N TYR A 368 -5.19 -24.42 10.21
CA TYR A 368 -5.92 -23.23 10.66
C TYR A 368 -7.16 -22.96 9.81
N LYS A 369 -8.16 -22.37 10.48
CA LYS A 369 -9.41 -21.89 9.89
C LYS A 369 -9.49 -20.38 10.00
N LEU A 370 -10.15 -19.73 9.06
CA LEU A 370 -10.48 -18.30 9.19
C LEU A 370 -11.32 -18.10 10.46
N HIS A 371 -10.89 -17.19 11.33
CA HIS A 371 -11.59 -16.92 12.59
C HIS A 371 -12.23 -15.54 12.61
N PHE A 372 -11.46 -14.52 12.23
CA PHE A 372 -11.87 -13.14 12.27
C PHE A 372 -11.06 -12.33 11.27
N TYR A 373 -11.67 -11.32 10.66
CA TYR A 373 -10.94 -10.33 9.88
C TYR A 373 -11.66 -8.99 9.90
N ASN A 374 -10.88 -7.93 9.76
CA ASN A 374 -11.35 -6.57 9.46
C ASN A 374 -10.23 -5.80 8.72
N ASP A 375 -10.37 -4.49 8.59
CA ASP A 375 -9.40 -3.57 8.00
C ASP A 375 -8.09 -3.42 8.82
N GLN A 376 -8.06 -3.91 10.07
CA GLN A 376 -6.93 -3.77 10.98
C GLN A 376 -6.16 -5.07 11.20
N LYS A 377 -6.79 -6.25 11.03
CA LYS A 377 -6.14 -7.54 11.23
C LYS A 377 -6.89 -8.69 10.58
N ILE A 378 -6.15 -9.76 10.30
CA ILE A 378 -6.67 -11.07 9.93
C ILE A 378 -6.22 -12.06 11.01
N THR A 379 -7.16 -12.78 11.60
CA THR A 379 -6.92 -13.82 12.58
C THR A 379 -7.42 -15.15 12.04
N ILE A 380 -6.53 -16.14 12.09
CA ILE A 380 -6.86 -17.55 11.87
C ILE A 380 -6.72 -18.30 13.19
N VAL A 381 -7.56 -19.33 13.38
CA VAL A 381 -7.59 -20.16 14.59
C VAL A 381 -7.18 -21.58 14.24
N ARG A 382 -6.35 -22.19 15.08
CA ARG A 382 -5.91 -23.57 14.91
C ARG A 382 -7.11 -24.50 14.99
N ASP A 383 -7.21 -25.41 14.03
CA ASP A 383 -8.13 -26.54 14.07
C ASP A 383 -7.56 -27.61 15.01
N ASP A 384 -8.19 -27.82 16.16
CA ASP A 384 -7.72 -28.83 17.12
C ASP A 384 -7.99 -30.26 16.64
N ASN A 385 -8.75 -30.44 15.55
CA ASN A 385 -8.93 -31.71 14.87
C ASN A 385 -8.01 -31.88 13.64
N TYR A 386 -7.03 -30.98 13.46
CA TYR A 386 -6.12 -31.01 12.32
C TYR A 386 -5.44 -32.38 12.18
N TRP A 387 -5.59 -32.97 11.00
CA TRP A 387 -5.11 -34.31 10.68
C TRP A 387 -3.58 -34.46 10.86
N GLY A 388 -2.83 -33.39 10.55
CA GLY A 388 -1.37 -33.37 10.63
C GLY A 388 -0.82 -33.55 12.05
N GLN A 389 -1.66 -33.51 13.10
CA GLN A 389 -1.24 -33.93 14.44
C GLN A 389 -0.64 -35.36 14.43
N LYS A 390 -1.19 -36.27 13.62
CA LYS A 390 -0.68 -37.63 13.49
C LYS A 390 0.66 -37.67 12.76
N LEU A 391 0.82 -36.83 11.73
CA LEU A 391 2.05 -36.74 10.94
C LEU A 391 3.20 -36.13 11.76
N PHE A 392 2.96 -34.99 12.41
CA PHE A 392 3.98 -34.24 13.14
C PHE A 392 4.11 -34.63 14.62
N GLY A 393 3.26 -35.55 15.10
CA GLY A 393 3.18 -35.99 16.50
C GLY A 393 2.63 -34.94 17.48
N LYS A 394 2.32 -33.73 17.01
CA LYS A 394 1.79 -32.61 17.80
C LYS A 394 1.05 -31.62 16.90
N LEU A 395 0.16 -30.84 17.51
CA LEU A 395 -0.48 -29.70 16.87
C LEU A 395 0.50 -28.51 16.80
N PRO A 396 0.34 -27.59 15.83
CA PRO A 396 1.02 -26.30 15.86
C PRO A 396 0.80 -25.59 17.20
N ALA A 397 1.86 -25.02 17.78
CA ALA A 397 1.77 -24.44 19.11
C ALA A 397 0.79 -23.24 19.22
N PRO A 398 0.78 -22.27 18.28
CA PRO A 398 -0.13 -21.13 18.36
C PRO A 398 -1.59 -21.56 18.21
N LYS A 399 -2.45 -21.17 19.16
CA LYS A 399 -3.90 -21.34 19.00
C LYS A 399 -4.47 -20.35 17.98
N TYR A 400 -3.87 -19.17 17.90
CA TYR A 400 -4.25 -18.12 16.96
C TYR A 400 -3.00 -17.60 16.26
N ILE A 401 -3.12 -17.33 14.96
CA ILE A 401 -2.17 -16.51 14.23
C ILE A 401 -2.92 -15.26 13.82
N THR A 402 -2.44 -14.11 14.26
CA THR A 402 -3.02 -12.81 13.92
C THR A 402 -2.03 -12.01 13.13
N HIS A 403 -2.34 -11.76 11.86
CA HIS A 403 -1.65 -10.79 11.06
C HIS A 403 -2.28 -9.41 11.33
N VAL A 404 -1.58 -8.56 12.07
CA VAL A 404 -1.97 -7.15 12.27
C VAL A 404 -1.55 -6.35 11.04
N ILE A 405 -2.44 -5.51 10.53
CA ILE A 405 -2.21 -4.66 9.37
C ILE A 405 -1.65 -3.33 9.88
N TYR A 406 -0.32 -3.23 9.94
CA TYR A 406 0.35 -1.99 10.32
C TYR A 406 0.33 -0.97 9.18
N LYS A 407 0.22 0.32 9.55
CA LYS A 407 0.19 1.42 8.60
C LYS A 407 1.50 1.59 7.84
N ASP A 408 2.64 1.23 8.42
CA ASP A 408 3.95 1.30 7.79
C ASP A 408 4.97 0.42 8.52
N ASN A 409 6.18 0.34 7.96
CA ASN A 409 7.23 -0.47 8.52
C ASN A 409 7.69 0.01 9.90
N ALA A 410 7.75 1.32 10.14
CA ALA A 410 8.19 1.83 11.44
C ALA A 410 7.24 1.41 12.57
N ALA A 411 5.93 1.40 12.30
CA ALA A 411 4.91 0.88 13.22
C ALA A 411 5.09 -0.63 13.48
N GLY A 412 5.35 -1.42 12.43
CA GLY A 412 5.64 -2.85 12.56
C GLY A 412 6.95 -3.14 13.31
N ASP A 413 8.01 -2.35 13.06
CA ASP A 413 9.32 -2.49 13.70
C ASP A 413 9.25 -2.16 15.19
N LEU A 414 8.49 -1.12 15.55
CA LEU A 414 8.25 -0.77 16.96
C LEU A 414 7.41 -1.85 17.65
N ALA A 415 6.38 -2.37 16.97
CA ALA A 415 5.57 -3.46 17.49
C ALA A 415 6.41 -4.73 17.70
N PHE A 416 7.29 -5.07 16.76
CA PHE A 416 8.24 -6.18 16.89
C PHE A 416 9.25 -5.95 18.02
N LYS A 417 9.88 -4.77 18.07
CA LYS A 417 10.83 -4.40 19.13
C LYS A 417 10.20 -4.43 20.53
N SER A 418 8.91 -4.10 20.64
CA SER A 418 8.16 -4.10 21.90
C SER A 418 7.49 -5.44 22.24
N GLY A 419 7.68 -6.47 21.41
CA GLY A 419 7.10 -7.80 21.63
C GLY A 419 5.60 -7.91 21.36
N GLN A 420 5.00 -6.94 20.65
CA GLN A 420 3.62 -7.03 20.16
C GLN A 420 3.51 -7.87 18.87
N VAL A 421 4.62 -8.08 18.18
CA VAL A 421 4.74 -8.99 17.04
C VAL A 421 5.75 -10.07 17.41
N ASP A 422 5.34 -11.33 17.35
CA ASP A 422 6.22 -12.47 17.65
C ASP A 422 7.09 -12.86 16.46
N VAL A 423 6.54 -12.77 15.24
CA VAL A 423 7.22 -13.14 13.99
C VAL A 423 7.05 -12.01 12.99
N SER A 424 8.17 -11.44 12.54
CA SER A 424 8.20 -10.40 11.52
C SER A 424 8.95 -10.88 10.29
N GLN A 425 8.28 -10.84 9.14
CA GLN A 425 8.92 -10.97 7.82
C GLN A 425 9.24 -9.59 7.21
N GLN A 426 9.03 -8.53 8.01
CA GLN A 426 9.29 -7.18 7.58
C GLN A 426 10.79 -6.91 7.57
N PHE A 427 11.20 -6.02 6.69
CA PHE A 427 12.55 -5.53 6.71
C PHE A 427 12.79 -4.55 7.86
N ILE A 428 13.87 -4.79 8.60
CA ILE A 428 14.33 -3.95 9.70
C ILE A 428 15.73 -3.41 9.38
N PRO A 429 15.92 -2.09 9.26
CA PRO A 429 17.25 -1.47 9.15
C PRO A 429 18.14 -1.82 10.35
N GLN A 430 19.36 -2.29 10.10
CA GLN A 430 20.33 -2.65 11.15
C GLN A 430 19.69 -3.42 12.31
N VAL A 431 19.00 -4.52 12.01
CA VAL A 431 18.19 -5.31 12.95
C VAL A 431 18.97 -5.68 14.23
N TRP A 432 20.29 -5.81 14.12
CA TRP A 432 21.16 -6.06 15.26
C TRP A 432 21.16 -4.97 16.32
N LYS A 433 20.90 -3.72 15.94
CA LYS A 433 20.71 -2.60 16.87
C LYS A 433 19.55 -2.82 17.84
N MET A 434 18.56 -3.64 17.47
CA MET A 434 17.43 -3.93 18.36
C MET A 434 17.87 -4.76 19.57
N TRP A 435 18.63 -5.84 19.37
CA TRP A 435 19.13 -6.65 20.48
C TRP A 435 20.36 -6.05 21.17
N GLU A 436 21.21 -5.28 20.46
CA GLU A 436 22.20 -4.41 21.10
C GLU A 436 21.52 -3.41 22.06
N GLY A 437 20.34 -2.92 21.66
CA GLY A 437 19.48 -2.05 22.47
C GLY A 437 18.56 -2.80 23.45
N GLY A 438 18.81 -4.09 23.71
CA GLY A 438 18.12 -4.89 24.74
C GLY A 438 16.78 -5.51 24.34
N ALA A 439 16.31 -5.34 23.09
CA ALA A 439 15.08 -6.00 22.64
C ALA A 439 15.29 -7.51 22.48
N ALA A 440 14.30 -8.31 22.91
CA ALA A 440 14.33 -9.77 22.85
C ALA A 440 14.02 -10.32 21.44
N VAL A 441 14.68 -9.78 20.43
CA VAL A 441 14.49 -10.15 19.02
C VAL A 441 15.72 -10.88 18.49
N LYS A 442 15.51 -11.76 17.52
CA LYS A 442 16.57 -12.56 16.88
C LYS A 442 16.28 -12.73 15.40
N THR A 443 17.33 -12.92 14.62
CA THR A 443 17.28 -13.34 13.21
C THR A 443 17.64 -14.82 13.07
N TYR A 444 17.52 -15.35 11.84
CA TYR A 444 17.85 -16.76 11.57
C TYR A 444 19.33 -17.04 11.82
N LEU A 445 20.23 -16.21 11.26
CA LEU A 445 21.65 -16.23 11.57
C LEU A 445 21.95 -15.23 12.68
N LYS A 446 22.85 -15.60 13.59
CA LYS A 446 23.29 -14.75 14.70
C LYS A 446 24.16 -13.58 14.23
N ASP A 447 25.02 -13.85 13.27
CA ASP A 447 25.99 -12.91 12.72
C ASP A 447 25.60 -12.53 11.29
N ALA A 448 26.20 -11.45 10.75
CA ALA A 448 25.96 -11.02 9.38
C ALA A 448 26.16 -12.19 8.39
N PRO A 449 25.28 -12.36 7.39
CA PRO A 449 24.26 -11.41 6.91
C PRO A 449 22.89 -11.50 7.62
N TYR A 450 22.77 -12.20 8.76
CA TYR A 450 21.55 -12.36 9.58
C TYR A 450 20.41 -13.18 8.94
N TYR A 451 20.34 -13.23 7.60
CA TYR A 451 19.30 -13.92 6.83
C TYR A 451 19.92 -14.94 5.85
N LEU A 452 19.12 -15.92 5.42
CA LEU A 452 19.49 -16.84 4.34
C LEU A 452 19.29 -16.18 2.96
N PRO A 453 20.10 -16.53 1.94
CA PRO A 453 19.92 -16.01 0.59
C PRO A 453 18.64 -16.57 -0.04
N GLY A 454 17.75 -15.68 -0.50
CA GLY A 454 16.46 -16.08 -1.10
C GLY A 454 16.33 -15.88 -2.61
N SER A 455 17.16 -15.03 -3.22
CA SER A 455 17.16 -14.77 -4.66
C SER A 455 18.45 -14.10 -5.14
N MET A 456 18.65 -14.06 -6.46
CA MET A 456 19.86 -13.56 -7.10
C MET A 456 19.54 -12.54 -8.22
N PRO A 457 19.17 -11.29 -7.88
CA PRO A 457 19.02 -10.24 -8.88
C PRO A 457 20.28 -10.07 -9.73
N SER A 458 20.09 -10.03 -11.03
CA SER A 458 21.15 -10.08 -12.02
C SER A 458 20.91 -9.03 -13.11
N ILE A 459 22.00 -8.52 -13.70
CA ILE A 459 21.93 -7.80 -14.96
C ILE A 459 22.05 -8.76 -16.13
N PHE A 460 21.29 -8.52 -17.19
CA PHE A 460 21.26 -9.25 -18.44
C PHE A 460 21.76 -8.35 -19.56
N PHE A 461 22.49 -8.92 -20.50
CA PHE A 461 23.03 -8.20 -21.65
C PHE A 461 22.21 -8.48 -22.90
N ASN A 462 21.94 -7.44 -23.69
CA ASN A 462 21.42 -7.62 -25.03
C ASN A 462 22.56 -8.01 -25.97
N LEU A 463 22.63 -9.29 -26.35
CA LEU A 463 23.74 -9.80 -27.15
C LEU A 463 23.67 -9.44 -28.64
N SER A 464 22.62 -8.74 -29.07
CA SER A 464 22.58 -8.11 -30.40
C SER A 464 23.35 -6.78 -30.46
N LYS A 465 23.79 -6.24 -29.33
CA LYS A 465 24.50 -4.95 -29.25
C LYS A 465 26.00 -5.13 -29.40
N ALA A 466 26.56 -4.47 -30.41
CA ALA A 466 28.00 -4.48 -30.66
C ALA A 466 28.80 -4.02 -29.44
N GLY A 467 29.82 -4.78 -29.07
CA GLY A 467 30.59 -4.63 -27.83
C GLY A 467 30.06 -5.54 -26.73
N LEU A 468 28.75 -5.53 -26.47
CA LEU A 468 28.12 -6.40 -25.46
C LEU A 468 27.94 -7.84 -25.94
N ASP A 469 28.10 -8.12 -27.23
CA ASP A 469 28.16 -9.45 -27.85
C ASP A 469 29.47 -10.19 -27.51
N ASN A 470 30.53 -9.46 -27.13
CA ASN A 470 31.82 -10.03 -26.75
C ASN A 470 31.88 -10.43 -25.26
N ALA A 471 32.13 -11.71 -24.97
CA ALA A 471 32.18 -12.24 -23.61
C ALA A 471 33.31 -11.65 -22.74
N ASP A 472 34.47 -11.30 -23.32
CA ASP A 472 35.57 -10.68 -22.59
C ASP A 472 35.23 -9.23 -22.17
N VAL A 473 34.41 -8.52 -22.96
CA VAL A 473 33.86 -7.21 -22.57
C VAL A 473 32.91 -7.36 -21.38
N ARG A 474 31.99 -8.34 -21.43
CA ARG A 474 31.08 -8.65 -20.30
C ARG A 474 31.85 -9.08 -19.06
N ARG A 475 32.92 -9.87 -19.22
CA ARG A 475 33.83 -10.28 -18.14
C ARG A 475 34.55 -9.10 -17.51
N ALA A 476 35.05 -8.17 -18.32
CA ALA A 476 35.68 -6.96 -17.81
C ALA A 476 34.69 -6.09 -17.02
N ILE A 477 33.44 -5.97 -17.49
CA ILE A 477 32.36 -5.31 -16.73
C ILE A 477 32.17 -6.03 -15.38
N ALA A 478 32.04 -7.36 -15.39
CA ALA A 478 31.85 -8.17 -14.19
C ALA A 478 32.98 -8.03 -13.16
N MET A 479 34.23 -8.00 -13.62
CA MET A 479 35.42 -7.77 -12.81
C MET A 479 35.55 -6.34 -12.31
N SER A 480 34.91 -5.36 -12.97
CA SER A 480 34.97 -3.97 -12.52
C SER A 480 34.03 -3.66 -11.36
N ILE A 481 32.95 -4.43 -11.20
CA ILE A 481 31.86 -4.14 -10.26
C ILE A 481 32.35 -4.25 -8.81
N ASN A 482 32.08 -3.20 -8.03
CA ASN A 482 32.31 -3.21 -6.59
C ASN A 482 31.13 -3.83 -5.84
N TYR A 483 31.15 -5.16 -5.71
CA TYR A 483 30.09 -5.94 -5.05
C TYR A 483 29.93 -5.61 -3.56
N ASP A 484 31.02 -5.31 -2.85
CA ASP A 484 30.98 -4.92 -1.44
C ASP A 484 30.22 -3.62 -1.24
N LYS A 485 30.49 -2.62 -2.11
CA LYS A 485 29.78 -1.34 -2.10
C LYS A 485 28.30 -1.52 -2.43
N ILE A 486 27.94 -2.48 -3.29
CA ILE A 486 26.53 -2.81 -3.53
C ILE A 486 25.91 -3.43 -2.27
N SER A 487 26.57 -4.39 -1.61
CA SER A 487 26.09 -5.01 -0.36
C SER A 487 25.92 -3.97 0.77
N GLU A 488 26.88 -3.08 0.94
CA GLU A 488 26.86 -2.06 1.98
C GLU A 488 25.81 -0.98 1.71
N LEU A 489 25.86 -0.35 0.53
CA LEU A 489 25.07 0.84 0.23
C LEU A 489 23.65 0.53 -0.26
N ALA A 490 23.44 -0.60 -0.95
CA ALA A 490 22.11 -1.00 -1.42
C ALA A 490 21.40 -1.91 -0.40
N MET A 491 22.13 -2.72 0.37
CA MET A 491 21.57 -3.82 1.18
C MET A 491 21.88 -3.77 2.68
N SER A 492 22.55 -2.74 3.20
CA SER A 492 22.90 -2.62 4.64
C SER A 492 23.68 -3.82 5.20
N GLY A 493 24.44 -4.51 4.34
CA GLY A 493 25.23 -5.70 4.72
C GLY A 493 24.42 -6.98 4.91
N TYR A 494 23.16 -7.03 4.44
CA TYR A 494 22.34 -8.25 4.50
C TYR A 494 22.53 -9.22 3.33
N SER A 495 23.49 -8.94 2.44
CA SER A 495 23.90 -9.87 1.39
C SER A 495 25.17 -10.57 1.83
N ALA A 496 25.21 -11.89 1.66
CA ALA A 496 26.47 -12.63 1.65
C ALA A 496 27.39 -12.08 0.54
N PRO A 497 28.73 -12.25 0.66
CA PRO A 497 29.65 -11.94 -0.43
C PRO A 497 29.21 -12.61 -1.73
N MET A 498 29.19 -11.85 -2.82
CA MET A 498 28.78 -12.35 -4.12
C MET A 498 29.78 -13.39 -4.64
N GLN A 499 29.29 -14.58 -4.98
CA GLN A 499 30.06 -15.64 -5.63
C GLN A 499 29.38 -15.97 -6.96
N PRO A 500 29.98 -15.61 -8.12
CA PRO A 500 29.37 -15.85 -9.41
C PRO A 500 29.07 -17.34 -9.64
N SER A 501 27.78 -17.67 -9.76
CA SER A 501 27.29 -19.01 -10.08
C SER A 501 25.84 -18.94 -10.57
N LEU A 502 25.40 -19.95 -11.30
CA LEU A 502 23.98 -20.19 -11.63
C LEU A 502 23.19 -20.69 -10.42
N THR A 503 23.86 -21.10 -9.34
CA THR A 503 23.25 -21.56 -8.09
C THR A 503 23.27 -20.48 -7.02
N LEU A 504 22.24 -20.46 -6.17
CA LEU A 504 22.33 -19.79 -4.88
C LEU A 504 23.41 -20.43 -4.02
N ASN A 505 24.15 -19.60 -3.28
CA ASN A 505 25.13 -20.08 -2.30
C ASN A 505 24.40 -20.59 -1.05
N SER A 506 23.76 -21.74 -1.19
CA SER A 506 22.96 -22.45 -0.20
C SER A 506 23.18 -23.96 -0.34
N ASP A 507 22.97 -24.73 0.72
CA ASP A 507 23.12 -26.19 0.68
C ASP A 507 22.15 -26.83 -0.32
N ALA A 508 20.95 -26.26 -0.47
CA ALA A 508 19.92 -26.69 -1.40
C ALA A 508 20.41 -26.77 -2.86
N GLU A 509 21.20 -25.79 -3.30
CA GLU A 509 21.61 -25.70 -4.70
C GLU A 509 23.10 -26.00 -4.93
N SER A 510 23.97 -25.70 -3.96
CA SER A 510 25.42 -25.85 -4.12
C SER A 510 25.83 -27.31 -4.31
N LYS A 511 25.02 -28.27 -3.84
CA LYS A 511 25.24 -29.71 -4.04
C LYS A 511 25.31 -30.14 -5.51
N TYR A 512 24.63 -29.40 -6.39
CA TYR A 512 24.56 -29.69 -7.83
C TYR A 512 25.76 -29.23 -8.63
N ILE A 513 26.70 -28.48 -8.03
CA ILE A 513 27.87 -27.94 -8.75
C ILE A 513 29.17 -28.38 -8.07
N ASP A 514 30.15 -28.78 -8.86
CA ASP A 514 31.55 -28.88 -8.40
C ASP A 514 32.16 -27.47 -8.32
N GLN A 515 32.13 -26.91 -7.11
CA GLN A 515 32.63 -25.55 -6.85
C GLN A 515 34.13 -25.41 -7.14
N ASP A 516 34.92 -26.46 -6.90
CA ASP A 516 36.36 -26.42 -7.14
C ASP A 516 36.67 -26.38 -8.64
N ALA A 517 35.90 -27.10 -9.46
CA ALA A 517 36.05 -27.10 -10.90
C ALA A 517 35.78 -25.71 -11.53
N ILE A 518 34.84 -24.94 -10.98
CA ILE A 518 34.47 -23.63 -11.51
C ILE A 518 35.23 -22.45 -10.88
N LYS A 519 35.90 -22.66 -9.74
CA LYS A 519 36.52 -21.61 -8.93
C LYS A 519 37.47 -20.70 -9.71
N SER A 520 38.25 -21.27 -10.64
CA SER A 520 39.20 -20.50 -11.46
C SER A 520 38.54 -19.59 -12.51
N LEU A 521 37.26 -19.82 -12.81
CA LEU A 521 36.48 -19.07 -13.78
C LEU A 521 35.62 -17.97 -13.15
N GLN A 522 35.33 -18.10 -11.84
CA GLN A 522 34.62 -17.11 -11.05
C GLN A 522 35.41 -15.81 -11.00
N TRP A 523 34.71 -14.70 -11.21
CA TRP A 523 35.32 -13.37 -11.12
C TRP A 523 35.14 -12.78 -9.72
N THR A 524 36.04 -11.87 -9.39
CA THR A 524 35.96 -10.97 -8.23
C THR A 524 36.25 -9.55 -8.73
N MET A 525 36.13 -8.55 -7.85
CA MET A 525 36.50 -7.19 -8.23
C MET A 525 38.01 -7.11 -8.48
N ASP A 526 38.39 -6.87 -9.73
CA ASP A 526 39.78 -6.74 -10.20
C ASP A 526 39.85 -5.75 -11.38
N ILE A 527 40.06 -4.47 -11.05
CA ILE A 527 40.12 -3.38 -12.03
C ILE A 527 41.35 -3.49 -12.93
N GLU A 528 42.49 -3.93 -12.40
CA GLU A 528 43.73 -4.07 -13.16
C GLU A 528 43.60 -5.23 -14.15
N GLY A 529 43.12 -6.39 -13.70
CA GLY A 529 42.83 -7.54 -14.55
C GLY A 529 41.77 -7.23 -15.61
N ALA A 530 40.72 -6.47 -15.28
CA ALA A 530 39.72 -6.03 -16.25
C ALA A 530 40.33 -5.15 -17.35
N ASN A 531 41.20 -4.20 -16.99
CA ASN A 531 41.91 -3.38 -17.98
C ASN A 531 42.86 -4.22 -18.84
N ALA A 532 43.62 -5.13 -18.23
CA ALA A 532 44.53 -6.02 -18.94
C ALA A 532 43.79 -6.96 -19.92
N LEU A 533 42.61 -7.46 -19.54
CA LEU A 533 41.74 -8.25 -20.40
C LEU A 533 41.28 -7.43 -21.62
N LEU A 534 40.82 -6.20 -21.39
CA LEU A 534 40.40 -5.30 -22.47
C LEU A 534 41.56 -4.93 -23.41
N ASP A 535 42.76 -4.72 -22.87
CA ASP A 535 43.97 -4.48 -23.67
C ASP A 535 44.33 -5.71 -24.53
N LYS A 536 44.23 -6.91 -23.95
CA LYS A 536 44.51 -8.20 -24.63
C LYS A 536 43.60 -8.43 -25.84
N ILE A 537 42.32 -8.08 -25.74
CA ILE A 537 41.38 -8.20 -26.86
C ILE A 537 41.47 -7.01 -27.84
N GLY A 538 42.38 -6.07 -27.62
CA GLY A 538 42.62 -4.94 -28.51
C GLY A 538 41.66 -3.76 -28.33
N ALA A 539 40.88 -3.72 -27.25
CA ALA A 539 39.99 -2.60 -26.94
C ALA A 539 40.79 -1.41 -26.40
N LYS A 540 41.14 -0.41 -27.23
CA LYS A 540 42.02 0.70 -26.83
C LYS A 540 41.23 1.95 -26.43
N LYS A 541 41.67 2.66 -25.39
CA LYS A 541 41.05 3.93 -24.98
C LYS A 541 41.14 4.98 -26.09
N GLY A 542 40.00 5.53 -26.48
CA GLY A 542 39.87 6.68 -27.37
C GLY A 542 40.23 7.99 -26.67
N LYS A 543 40.09 9.10 -27.40
CA LYS A 543 40.41 10.45 -26.89
C LYS A 543 39.50 10.90 -25.73
N ASP A 544 38.31 10.33 -25.65
CA ASP A 544 37.32 10.56 -24.60
C ASP A 544 37.49 9.61 -23.40
N GLY A 545 38.52 8.76 -23.41
CA GLY A 545 38.78 7.77 -22.37
C GLY A 545 37.95 6.49 -22.50
N ILE A 546 37.05 6.40 -23.48
CA ILE A 546 36.20 5.22 -23.73
C ILE A 546 36.87 4.32 -24.76
N ARG A 547 36.85 3.01 -24.50
CA ARG A 547 37.55 2.03 -25.32
C ARG A 547 36.83 1.79 -26.65
N VAL A 548 37.62 1.50 -27.68
CA VAL A 548 37.16 1.12 -29.01
C VAL A 548 37.71 -0.26 -29.32
N LEU A 549 36.83 -1.21 -29.63
CA LEU A 549 37.12 -2.59 -30.01
C LEU A 549 36.65 -2.82 -31.44
N ASN A 550 37.55 -3.18 -32.35
CA ASN A 550 37.23 -3.44 -33.76
C ASN A 550 36.40 -2.32 -34.44
N GLY A 551 36.71 -1.05 -34.11
CA GLY A 551 35.98 0.11 -34.61
C GLY A 551 34.68 0.44 -33.85
N THR A 552 34.22 -0.43 -32.95
CA THR A 552 33.06 -0.20 -32.09
C THR A 552 33.48 0.47 -30.80
N ARG A 553 32.95 1.67 -30.52
CA ARG A 553 33.09 2.33 -29.22
C ARG A 553 32.27 1.58 -28.18
N LEU A 554 32.84 1.26 -27.02
CA LEU A 554 32.17 0.52 -25.94
C LEU A 554 31.27 1.45 -25.12
N GLY A 555 30.16 1.84 -25.75
CA GLY A 555 29.09 2.68 -25.20
C GLY A 555 28.81 3.94 -26.05
N PRO A 556 27.87 4.79 -25.62
CA PRO A 556 27.12 4.67 -24.36
C PRO A 556 26.13 3.50 -24.42
N PHE A 557 26.16 2.65 -23.40
CA PHE A 557 25.14 1.64 -23.16
C PHE A 557 24.19 2.12 -22.06
N GLU A 558 22.90 1.80 -22.17
CA GLU A 558 21.94 2.03 -21.09
C GLU A 558 21.81 0.79 -20.20
N VAL A 559 21.97 0.98 -18.88
CA VAL A 559 21.63 -0.03 -17.87
C VAL A 559 20.38 0.39 -17.14
N GLU A 560 19.38 -0.49 -17.10
CA GLU A 560 18.05 -0.10 -16.61
C GLU A 560 17.41 -1.03 -15.59
N CYS A 561 16.64 -0.40 -14.71
CA CYS A 561 15.70 -1.02 -13.79
C CYS A 561 14.53 -0.04 -13.57
N PRO A 562 13.39 -0.48 -13.02
CA PRO A 562 12.26 0.41 -12.80
C PRO A 562 12.60 1.59 -11.90
N TYR A 563 12.02 2.75 -12.23
CA TYR A 563 12.08 3.93 -11.40
C TYR A 563 11.53 3.65 -10.00
N GLY A 564 12.24 4.14 -8.98
CA GLY A 564 11.85 3.97 -7.59
C GLY A 564 12.14 2.57 -7.04
N TRP A 565 12.98 1.76 -7.67
CA TRP A 565 13.51 0.53 -7.07
C TRP A 565 14.90 0.81 -6.53
N SER A 566 14.97 1.68 -5.53
CA SER A 566 16.20 2.37 -5.12
C SER A 566 17.41 1.48 -4.85
N ASP A 567 17.19 0.23 -4.40
CA ASP A 567 18.19 -0.82 -4.26
C ASP A 567 18.82 -1.20 -5.60
N TRP A 568 17.98 -1.48 -6.62
CA TRP A 568 18.42 -1.75 -7.98
C TRP A 568 18.97 -0.48 -8.63
N ASN A 569 18.34 0.69 -8.44
CA ASN A 569 18.87 1.95 -8.95
C ASN A 569 20.28 2.21 -8.41
N ALA A 570 20.50 2.07 -7.10
CA ALA A 570 21.82 2.26 -6.48
C ALA A 570 22.84 1.21 -6.96
N ALA A 571 22.43 -0.05 -7.11
CA ALA A 571 23.29 -1.10 -7.67
C ALA A 571 23.73 -0.75 -9.11
N LEU A 572 22.80 -0.28 -9.95
CA LEU A 572 23.08 0.10 -11.32
C LEU A 572 23.95 1.36 -11.45
N GLU A 573 23.81 2.33 -10.54
CA GLU A 573 24.74 3.47 -10.44
C GLU A 573 26.16 3.00 -10.12
N ILE A 574 26.31 2.02 -9.20
CA ILE A 574 27.62 1.43 -8.89
C ILE A 574 28.17 0.66 -10.10
N VAL A 575 27.34 -0.08 -10.84
CA VAL A 575 27.73 -0.75 -12.10
C VAL A 575 28.22 0.27 -13.13
N ALA A 576 27.48 1.36 -13.35
CA ALA A 576 27.85 2.41 -14.29
C ALA A 576 29.16 3.10 -13.90
N GLN A 577 29.33 3.42 -12.60
CA GLN A 577 30.57 3.98 -12.06
C GLN A 577 31.76 3.02 -12.25
N SER A 578 31.55 1.73 -12.00
CA SER A 578 32.57 0.69 -12.10
C SER A 578 33.04 0.48 -13.54
N ALA A 579 32.11 0.38 -14.49
CA ALA A 579 32.43 0.24 -15.91
C ALA A 579 33.19 1.45 -16.47
N LYS A 580 32.88 2.66 -16.01
CA LYS A 580 33.59 3.87 -16.41
C LYS A 580 35.07 3.82 -16.03
N ALA A 581 35.43 3.21 -14.89
CA ALA A 581 36.82 3.11 -14.44
C ALA A 581 37.71 2.28 -15.39
N ILE A 582 37.12 1.32 -16.11
CA ILE A 582 37.81 0.47 -17.09
C ILE A 582 37.67 1.01 -18.53
N GLY A 583 37.05 2.18 -18.72
CA GLY A 583 36.86 2.81 -20.02
C GLY A 583 35.68 2.26 -20.83
N ILE A 584 34.62 1.78 -20.18
CA ILE A 584 33.34 1.42 -20.81
C ILE A 584 32.29 2.43 -20.35
N GLU A 585 31.54 3.01 -21.28
CA GLU A 585 30.50 3.99 -20.95
C GLU A 585 29.14 3.31 -20.76
N ILE A 586 28.69 3.21 -19.51
CA ILE A 586 27.34 2.78 -19.13
C ILE A 586 26.63 3.96 -18.47
N ARG A 587 25.36 4.19 -18.83
CA ARG A 587 24.48 5.22 -18.28
C ARG A 587 23.25 4.58 -17.68
N THR A 588 22.81 5.07 -16.52
CA THR A 588 21.60 4.58 -15.87
C THR A 588 20.35 5.14 -16.56
N LYS A 589 19.38 4.26 -16.83
CA LYS A 589 18.03 4.62 -17.30
C LYS A 589 17.03 4.00 -16.31
N PHE A 590 16.11 4.81 -15.79
CA PHE A 590 15.13 4.34 -14.82
C PHE A 590 13.72 4.61 -15.34
N PRO A 591 13.19 3.78 -16.25
CA PRO A 591 11.87 4.01 -16.82
C PRO A 591 10.77 3.58 -15.85
N GLU A 592 9.52 3.98 -16.12
CA GLU A 592 8.40 3.45 -15.36
C GLU A 592 8.29 1.93 -15.52
N SER A 593 7.76 1.27 -14.51
CA SER A 593 7.79 -0.18 -14.45
C SER A 593 7.11 -0.92 -15.62
N PRO A 594 5.97 -0.43 -16.19
CA PRO A 594 5.41 -1.01 -17.42
C PRO A 594 6.33 -0.86 -18.64
N VAL A 595 7.06 0.26 -18.73
CA VAL A 595 8.03 0.51 -19.81
C VAL A 595 9.22 -0.44 -19.66
N TRP A 596 9.75 -0.58 -18.44
CA TRP A 596 10.79 -1.56 -18.14
C TRP A 596 10.37 -3.00 -18.47
N THR A 597 9.15 -3.42 -18.10
CA THR A 597 8.65 -4.77 -18.41
C THR A 597 8.56 -4.99 -19.91
N ASN A 598 8.08 -4.00 -20.66
CA ASN A 598 8.08 -4.05 -22.12
C ASN A 598 9.51 -4.13 -22.67
N ASP A 599 10.43 -3.31 -22.16
CA ASP A 599 11.82 -3.29 -22.63
C ASP A 599 12.49 -4.65 -22.38
N LEU A 600 12.30 -5.24 -21.19
CA LEU A 600 12.72 -6.60 -20.83
C LEU A 600 12.20 -7.66 -21.81
N GLN A 601 10.89 -7.72 -22.01
CA GLN A 601 10.26 -8.76 -22.82
C GLN A 601 10.61 -8.60 -24.29
N THR A 602 10.62 -7.38 -24.81
CA THR A 602 10.91 -7.10 -26.23
C THR A 602 12.42 -7.05 -26.54
N GLY A 603 13.28 -6.98 -25.53
CA GLY A 603 14.72 -6.83 -25.70
C GLY A 603 15.14 -5.41 -26.09
N LYS A 604 14.32 -4.38 -25.80
CA LYS A 604 14.61 -2.97 -26.07
C LYS A 604 15.50 -2.32 -24.98
N PHE A 605 16.55 -3.04 -24.58
CA PHE A 605 17.55 -2.58 -23.61
C PHE A 605 18.97 -2.85 -24.14
N ASP A 606 19.98 -2.21 -23.57
CA ASP A 606 21.38 -2.65 -23.75
C ASP A 606 21.79 -3.58 -22.60
N ILE A 607 21.51 -3.15 -21.36
CA ILE A 607 21.67 -3.94 -20.14
C ILE A 607 20.44 -3.74 -19.26
N ILE A 608 19.88 -4.81 -18.69
CA ILE A 608 18.67 -4.72 -17.86
C ILE A 608 18.80 -5.55 -16.60
N MET A 609 18.30 -5.05 -15.48
CA MET A 609 18.27 -5.82 -14.23
C MET A 609 16.95 -6.57 -14.08
N ASN A 610 17.01 -7.86 -13.74
CA ASN A 610 15.86 -8.68 -13.32
C ASN A 610 16.31 -9.81 -12.38
N THR A 611 15.37 -10.55 -11.78
CA THR A 611 15.67 -11.78 -11.01
C THR A 611 15.30 -13.02 -11.83
N PRO A 612 16.26 -13.84 -12.30
CA PRO A 612 15.95 -15.10 -12.97
C PRO A 612 15.47 -16.13 -11.94
N ALA A 613 14.26 -16.66 -12.12
CA ALA A 613 13.65 -17.74 -11.34
C ALA A 613 14.03 -17.74 -9.84
N GLY A 614 13.32 -16.97 -9.02
CA GLY A 614 13.62 -16.81 -7.59
C GLY A 614 13.19 -17.99 -6.71
N GLY A 615 13.79 -18.10 -5.52
CA GLY A 615 13.47 -19.13 -4.52
C GLY A 615 14.18 -20.47 -4.73
N VAL A 616 14.01 -21.39 -3.77
CA VAL A 616 14.39 -22.81 -3.85
C VAL A 616 13.14 -23.61 -4.20
N SER A 617 13.23 -24.45 -5.24
CA SER A 617 12.19 -25.39 -5.67
C SER A 617 12.83 -26.62 -6.34
N PRO A 618 12.09 -27.72 -6.55
CA PRO A 618 12.60 -28.89 -7.27
C PRO A 618 13.24 -28.59 -8.63
N SER A 619 12.73 -27.60 -9.37
CA SER A 619 13.31 -27.19 -10.64
C SER A 619 14.52 -26.28 -10.56
N GLN A 620 14.97 -25.90 -9.36
CA GLN A 620 16.19 -25.12 -9.21
C GLN A 620 17.43 -26.02 -9.11
N PRO A 621 18.56 -25.67 -9.74
CA PRO A 621 18.83 -24.43 -10.48
C PRO A 621 18.47 -24.48 -11.99
N TRP A 622 17.86 -25.58 -12.48
CA TRP A 622 17.50 -25.73 -13.90
C TRP A 622 16.65 -24.58 -14.44
N ASN A 623 15.60 -24.17 -13.74
CA ASN A 623 14.71 -23.11 -14.19
C ASN A 623 15.44 -21.77 -14.31
N ARG A 624 16.40 -21.51 -13.41
CA ARG A 624 17.27 -20.34 -13.51
C ARG A 624 18.17 -20.38 -14.72
N ALA A 625 18.80 -21.53 -14.99
CA ALA A 625 19.61 -21.71 -16.17
C ALA A 625 18.78 -21.59 -17.45
N MET A 626 17.57 -22.15 -17.48
CA MET A 626 16.60 -22.04 -18.57
C MET A 626 16.23 -20.57 -18.81
N THR A 627 15.86 -19.85 -17.75
CA THR A 627 15.49 -18.44 -17.79
C THR A 627 16.61 -17.55 -18.34
N ILE A 628 17.87 -17.89 -18.05
CA ILE A 628 19.02 -17.09 -18.47
C ILE A 628 19.48 -17.47 -19.90
N MET A 629 19.53 -18.77 -20.23
CA MET A 629 20.33 -19.25 -21.37
C MET A 629 19.57 -20.01 -22.45
N TYR A 630 18.37 -20.53 -22.17
CA TYR A 630 17.70 -21.43 -23.12
C TYR A 630 17.20 -20.67 -24.35
N SER A 631 17.69 -21.06 -25.53
CA SER A 631 17.49 -20.30 -26.77
C SER A 631 16.38 -20.83 -27.67
N LYS A 632 16.00 -22.10 -27.54
CA LYS A 632 14.97 -22.68 -28.40
C LYS A 632 13.58 -22.15 -28.07
N GLY A 633 12.82 -21.81 -29.11
CA GLY A 633 11.46 -21.27 -28.99
C GLY A 633 11.38 -19.84 -28.46
N VAL A 634 12.52 -19.19 -28.14
CA VAL A 634 12.52 -17.79 -27.72
C VAL A 634 12.16 -16.89 -28.89
N ALA A 635 11.29 -15.90 -28.66
CA ALA A 635 10.92 -14.95 -29.68
C ALA A 635 12.13 -14.08 -30.12
N PRO A 636 12.22 -13.71 -31.41
CA PRO A 636 13.30 -12.86 -31.91
C PRO A 636 13.32 -11.49 -31.22
N MET A 637 14.44 -10.78 -31.37
CA MET A 637 14.59 -9.43 -30.81
C MET A 637 13.51 -8.49 -31.36
N GLY A 638 12.85 -7.73 -30.47
CA GLY A 638 11.72 -6.86 -30.81
C GLY A 638 10.35 -7.47 -30.54
N GLU A 639 10.25 -8.80 -30.36
CA GLU A 639 9.03 -9.51 -29.97
C GLU A 639 9.06 -9.92 -28.50
N MET A 640 7.89 -10.14 -27.89
CA MET A 640 7.79 -10.50 -26.47
C MET A 640 8.37 -11.89 -26.20
N ALA A 641 9.42 -11.95 -25.37
CA ALA A 641 9.96 -13.18 -24.82
C ALA A 641 9.75 -13.22 -23.29
N PHE A 642 9.53 -14.41 -22.76
CA PHE A 642 9.28 -14.64 -21.33
C PHE A 642 10.50 -15.22 -20.59
N TRP A 643 11.50 -15.68 -21.33
CA TRP A 643 12.80 -16.15 -20.85
C TRP A 643 13.90 -15.69 -21.81
N ASN A 644 15.16 -15.86 -21.42
CA ASN A 644 16.34 -15.54 -22.21
C ASN A 644 16.24 -14.14 -22.84
N TRP A 645 15.97 -13.14 -22.00
CA TRP A 645 15.72 -11.76 -22.45
C TRP A 645 16.90 -11.17 -23.23
N GLY A 646 18.12 -11.65 -22.99
CA GLY A 646 19.32 -11.26 -23.73
C GLY A 646 19.49 -11.91 -25.11
N ARG A 647 18.67 -12.92 -25.43
CA ARG A 647 18.74 -13.76 -26.65
C ARG A 647 20.10 -14.42 -26.80
N TYR A 648 20.63 -14.93 -25.69
CA TYR A 648 21.82 -15.76 -25.69
C TYR A 648 21.58 -17.07 -26.43
N GLN A 649 22.60 -17.54 -27.15
CA GLN A 649 22.56 -18.77 -27.93
C GLN A 649 23.82 -19.58 -27.66
N ASN A 650 23.64 -20.84 -27.29
CA ASN A 650 24.72 -21.81 -27.17
C ASN A 650 24.13 -23.22 -27.26
N ASP A 651 24.40 -23.92 -28.38
CA ASP A 651 23.83 -25.23 -28.67
C ASP A 651 24.12 -26.26 -27.57
N ARG A 652 25.30 -26.17 -26.92
CA ARG A 652 25.65 -27.08 -25.83
C ARG A 652 24.89 -26.75 -24.55
N ALA A 653 24.71 -25.47 -24.23
CA ALA A 653 23.88 -25.06 -23.10
C ALA A 653 22.42 -25.52 -23.29
N ASP A 654 21.86 -25.34 -24.49
CA ASP A 654 20.52 -25.81 -24.83
C ASP A 654 20.39 -27.33 -24.67
N ALA A 655 21.35 -28.09 -25.21
CA ALA A 655 21.34 -29.55 -25.10
C ALA A 655 21.41 -30.02 -23.64
N ILE A 656 22.21 -29.37 -22.79
CA ILE A 656 22.29 -29.70 -21.36
C ILE A 656 20.97 -29.34 -20.65
N ILE A 657 20.40 -28.17 -20.93
CA ILE A 657 19.12 -27.73 -20.33
C ILE A 657 17.99 -28.68 -20.71
N GLU A 658 17.94 -29.17 -21.94
CA GLU A 658 16.94 -30.18 -22.36
C GLU A 658 17.17 -31.55 -21.73
N GLU A 659 18.43 -31.92 -21.47
CA GLU A 659 18.79 -33.22 -20.91
C GLU A 659 18.45 -33.32 -19.42
N ILE A 660 18.76 -32.27 -18.63
CA ILE A 660 18.67 -32.25 -17.16
C ILE A 660 17.34 -32.80 -16.60
N PRO A 661 16.15 -32.41 -17.09
CA PRO A 661 14.87 -32.88 -16.55
C PRO A 661 14.65 -34.39 -16.66
N SER A 662 15.43 -35.11 -17.47
CA SER A 662 15.35 -36.56 -17.62
C SER A 662 16.39 -37.33 -16.79
N VAL A 663 17.37 -36.64 -16.18
CA VAL A 663 18.50 -37.28 -15.49
C VAL A 663 18.18 -37.55 -14.02
N SER A 664 18.18 -38.82 -13.64
CA SER A 664 18.03 -39.26 -12.25
C SER A 664 19.37 -39.55 -11.53
N ASP A 665 20.47 -39.71 -12.28
CA ASP A 665 21.79 -39.98 -11.71
C ASP A 665 22.43 -38.69 -11.17
N GLU A 666 22.66 -38.62 -9.85
CA GLU A 666 23.16 -37.43 -9.19
C GLU A 666 24.55 -37.00 -9.67
N ALA A 667 25.43 -37.96 -9.97
CA ALA A 667 26.80 -37.68 -10.42
C ALA A 667 26.79 -37.04 -11.82
N LYS A 668 25.97 -37.58 -12.72
CA LYS A 668 25.72 -37.02 -14.05
C LYS A 668 25.07 -35.66 -13.96
N LEU A 669 24.04 -35.50 -13.10
CA LEU A 669 23.38 -34.22 -12.89
C LEU A 669 24.37 -33.15 -12.41
N LYS A 670 25.23 -33.49 -11.44
CA LYS A 670 26.31 -32.62 -10.96
C LYS A 670 27.29 -32.25 -12.06
N SER A 671 27.69 -33.22 -12.90
CA SER A 671 28.56 -32.97 -14.05
C SER A 671 27.92 -32.01 -15.06
N LEU A 672 26.64 -32.21 -15.39
CA LEU A 672 25.90 -31.38 -16.34
C LEU A 672 25.75 -29.94 -15.85
N TYR A 673 25.35 -29.74 -14.59
CA TYR A 673 25.26 -28.40 -14.01
C TYR A 673 26.63 -27.72 -13.88
N THR A 674 27.69 -28.47 -13.58
CA THR A 674 29.07 -27.93 -13.54
C THR A 674 29.52 -27.46 -14.93
N GLU A 675 29.22 -28.24 -15.97
CA GLU A 675 29.49 -27.85 -17.37
C GLU A 675 28.65 -26.63 -17.78
N LEU A 676 27.35 -26.63 -17.47
CA LEU A 676 26.45 -25.53 -17.76
C LEU A 676 26.89 -24.23 -17.07
N ASN A 677 27.31 -24.32 -15.81
CA ASN A 677 27.87 -23.20 -15.07
C ASN A 677 29.22 -22.75 -15.63
N THR A 678 30.04 -23.68 -16.12
CA THR A 678 31.29 -23.35 -16.82
C THR A 678 31.03 -22.56 -18.10
N ILE A 679 30.00 -22.94 -18.87
CA ILE A 679 29.56 -22.19 -20.05
C ILE A 679 29.08 -20.80 -19.64
N TRP A 680 28.20 -20.71 -18.64
CA TRP A 680 27.70 -19.44 -18.13
C TRP A 680 28.82 -18.52 -17.61
N LEU A 681 29.80 -19.05 -16.89
CA LEU A 681 30.95 -18.28 -16.42
C LEU A 681 31.81 -17.79 -17.58
N LYS A 682 32.00 -18.59 -18.64
CA LYS A 682 32.80 -18.19 -19.80
C LYS A 682 32.10 -17.15 -20.65
N ASP A 683 30.80 -17.35 -20.91
CA ASP A 683 30.05 -16.54 -21.84
C ASP A 683 29.35 -15.35 -21.16
N ILE A 684 29.06 -15.40 -19.87
CA ILE A 684 28.51 -14.28 -19.07
C ILE A 684 27.27 -13.65 -19.72
N PRO A 685 26.19 -14.41 -20.00
CA PRO A 685 24.95 -13.84 -20.51
C PRO A 685 24.24 -12.94 -19.46
N SER A 686 24.57 -13.13 -18.19
CA SER A 686 24.12 -12.31 -17.07
C SER A 686 25.21 -12.18 -16.00
N ILE A 687 25.09 -11.18 -15.12
CA ILE A 687 25.95 -11.01 -13.94
C ILE A 687 25.05 -10.85 -12.71
N PRO A 688 25.17 -11.74 -11.69
CA PRO A 688 24.48 -11.55 -10.42
C PRO A 688 25.10 -10.38 -9.67
N LEU A 689 24.26 -9.50 -9.11
CA LEU A 689 24.73 -8.29 -8.42
C LEU A 689 24.59 -8.39 -6.90
N ILE A 690 23.54 -9.05 -6.39
CA ILE A 690 23.14 -9.02 -4.99
C ILE A 690 22.52 -10.36 -4.56
N TYR A 691 22.64 -10.74 -3.28
CA TYR A 691 21.66 -11.60 -2.60
C TYR A 691 20.80 -10.73 -1.68
N VAL A 692 19.49 -10.62 -1.92
CA VAL A 692 18.66 -9.56 -1.32
C VAL A 692 18.04 -9.96 0.02
N ALA A 693 18.11 -9.04 1.00
CA ALA A 693 17.11 -8.85 2.05
C ALA A 693 16.79 -7.35 2.29
N LYS A 694 15.62 -6.86 1.84
CA LYS A 694 14.87 -5.67 2.36
C LYS A 694 15.52 -4.25 2.29
N LYS A 695 14.92 -3.09 2.62
CA LYS A 695 15.34 -1.71 2.16
C LYS A 695 15.52 -0.56 3.23
N VAL A 696 16.69 0.10 3.37
CA VAL A 696 16.91 1.35 4.22
C VAL A 696 17.18 2.64 3.44
N PHE A 697 17.70 2.58 2.21
CA PHE A 697 18.19 3.75 1.47
C PHE A 697 17.15 4.88 1.28
N TRP A 698 15.86 4.55 1.37
CA TRP A 698 14.74 5.47 1.18
C TRP A 698 14.75 6.72 2.06
N TYR A 699 15.23 6.64 3.29
CA TYR A 699 15.20 7.80 4.19
C TYR A 699 16.22 8.88 3.83
N GLY A 700 17.37 8.52 3.24
CA GLY A 700 18.34 9.49 2.74
C GLY A 700 17.87 10.17 1.45
N LEU A 701 17.24 9.39 0.56
CA LEU A 701 16.76 9.89 -0.73
C LEU A 701 15.64 10.92 -0.58
N THR A 702 14.69 10.72 0.36
CA THR A 702 13.59 11.67 0.59
C THR A 702 14.08 13.06 0.98
N LEU A 703 15.15 13.16 1.76
CA LEU A 703 15.73 14.45 2.16
C LEU A 703 16.36 15.19 0.97
N VAL A 704 17.07 14.48 0.11
CA VAL A 704 17.69 15.04 -1.10
C VAL A 704 16.61 15.48 -2.10
N ILE A 705 15.56 14.66 -2.28
CA ILE A 705 14.41 15.00 -3.12
C ILE A 705 13.69 16.23 -2.57
N ALA A 706 13.47 16.32 -1.25
CA ALA A 706 12.83 17.48 -0.64
C ALA A 706 13.64 18.77 -0.88
N ILE A 707 14.98 18.73 -0.76
CA ILE A 707 15.85 19.88 -1.02
C ILE A 707 15.82 20.28 -2.51
N GLY A 708 15.79 19.31 -3.42
CA GLY A 708 15.70 19.53 -4.87
C GLY A 708 14.33 20.09 -5.29
N LEU A 709 13.24 19.51 -4.80
CA LEU A 709 11.89 20.00 -5.04
C LEU A 709 11.70 21.42 -4.48
N ASN A 710 12.29 21.73 -3.32
CA ASN A 710 12.24 23.06 -2.73
C ASN A 710 12.92 24.14 -3.62
N PHE A 711 13.87 23.73 -4.46
CA PHE A 711 14.52 24.62 -5.43
C PHE A 711 13.75 24.72 -6.75
N ILE A 712 13.23 23.58 -7.25
CA ILE A 712 12.60 23.48 -8.57
C ILE A 712 11.18 24.05 -8.57
N LEU A 713 10.36 23.73 -7.58
CA LEU A 713 8.93 24.08 -7.57
C LEU A 713 8.65 25.58 -7.73
N PRO A 714 9.35 26.51 -7.03
CA PRO A 714 9.14 27.94 -7.24
C PRO A 714 9.43 28.40 -8.68
N ARG A 715 10.37 27.72 -9.36
CA ARG A 715 10.83 28.05 -10.72
C ARG A 715 9.96 27.47 -11.83
N LEU A 716 9.01 26.59 -11.48
CA LEU A 716 7.99 26.07 -12.39
C LEU A 716 6.74 26.96 -12.44
N ILE A 717 6.62 27.93 -11.53
CA ILE A 717 5.48 28.86 -11.53
C ILE A 717 5.61 29.79 -12.74
N GLU A 718 4.58 29.85 -13.58
CA GLU A 718 4.55 30.71 -14.76
C GLU A 718 4.61 32.20 -14.38
N GLY A 719 5.65 32.90 -14.81
CA GLY A 719 5.82 34.34 -14.62
C GLY A 719 7.29 34.76 -14.47
N ASN A 720 7.59 36.03 -14.72
CA ASN A 720 8.94 36.57 -14.52
C ASN A 720 9.01 37.36 -13.20
N PRO A 721 9.78 36.92 -12.18
CA PRO A 721 9.87 37.64 -10.91
C PRO A 721 10.48 39.05 -11.06
N VAL A 722 11.36 39.26 -12.05
CA VAL A 722 11.96 40.56 -12.35
C VAL A 722 10.93 41.55 -12.88
N SER A 723 9.92 41.09 -13.63
CA SER A 723 8.89 41.99 -14.18
C SER A 723 7.99 42.57 -13.10
N MET A 724 7.79 41.86 -11.98
CA MET A 724 6.97 42.35 -10.87
C MET A 724 7.69 43.38 -9.99
N ILE A 725 9.01 43.29 -9.86
CA ILE A 725 9.81 44.33 -9.16
C ILE A 725 10.01 45.53 -10.09
N ALA A 726 10.38 45.28 -11.34
CA ALA A 726 10.63 46.33 -12.31
C ALA A 726 9.38 47.18 -12.54
N SER A 727 8.18 46.58 -12.63
CA SER A 727 6.91 47.33 -12.77
C SER A 727 6.60 48.23 -11.55
N LYS A 728 6.97 47.83 -10.33
CA LYS A 728 6.84 48.68 -9.14
C LYS A 728 7.84 49.85 -9.14
N MET A 729 9.11 49.59 -9.50
CA MET A 729 10.19 50.59 -9.51
C MET A 729 10.07 51.60 -10.65
N THR A 730 9.46 51.20 -11.76
CA THR A 730 9.25 52.03 -12.96
C THR A 730 7.90 52.73 -12.96
N SER A 731 7.10 52.55 -11.91
CA SER A 731 5.84 53.26 -11.74
C SER A 731 6.09 54.77 -11.68
N GLY A 732 5.62 55.50 -12.69
CA GLY A 732 5.87 56.93 -12.87
C GLY A 732 7.03 57.30 -13.81
N MET A 733 7.78 56.32 -14.33
CA MET A 733 8.77 56.52 -15.38
C MET A 733 8.10 56.45 -16.77
N THR A 734 8.45 57.38 -17.66
CA THR A 734 7.94 57.42 -19.05
C THR A 734 9.02 57.09 -20.09
N ASP A 735 10.29 57.00 -19.67
CA ASP A 735 11.43 56.72 -20.55
C ASP A 735 11.69 55.22 -20.67
N SER A 736 11.51 54.66 -21.86
CA SER A 736 11.63 53.23 -22.14
C SER A 736 13.04 52.67 -21.91
N ASP A 737 14.08 53.49 -22.12
CA ASP A 737 15.48 53.07 -21.95
C ASP A 737 15.88 52.99 -20.47
N SER A 738 15.31 53.85 -19.63
CA SER A 738 15.47 53.77 -18.18
C SER A 738 14.75 52.56 -17.59
N ILE A 739 13.54 52.26 -18.07
CA ILE A 739 12.76 51.06 -17.68
C ILE A 739 13.53 49.78 -18.01
N LYS A 740 14.11 49.72 -19.22
CA LYS A 740 14.89 48.56 -19.66
C LYS A 740 16.18 48.37 -18.84
N ARG A 741 16.90 49.46 -18.52
CA ARG A 741 18.10 49.39 -17.65
C ARG A 741 17.79 48.91 -16.24
N VAL A 742 16.67 49.34 -15.66
CA VAL A 742 16.22 48.86 -14.34
C VAL A 742 15.92 47.36 -14.39
N TYR A 743 15.26 46.90 -15.46
CA TYR A 743 14.98 45.48 -15.68
C TYR A 743 16.25 44.62 -15.83
N GLU A 744 17.20 45.07 -16.66
CA GLU A 744 18.47 44.38 -16.89
C GLU A 744 19.33 44.33 -15.61
N THR A 745 19.34 45.40 -14.82
CA THR A 745 20.08 45.48 -13.55
C THR A 745 19.58 44.42 -12.55
N PHE A 746 18.26 44.33 -12.34
CA PHE A 746 17.69 43.32 -11.43
C PHE A 746 17.81 41.88 -11.94
N THR A 747 17.80 41.69 -13.26
CA THR A 747 18.00 40.35 -13.85
C THR A 747 19.39 39.80 -13.51
N VAL A 748 20.41 40.65 -13.62
CA VAL A 748 21.81 40.31 -13.30
C VAL A 748 22.02 40.20 -11.79
N GLU A 749 21.45 41.12 -11.01
CA GLU A 749 21.62 41.16 -9.55
C GLU A 749 21.01 39.94 -8.84
N PHE A 750 19.85 39.45 -9.30
CA PHE A 750 19.23 38.23 -8.77
C PHE A 750 19.75 36.94 -9.40
N GLY A 751 20.67 37.02 -10.37
CA GLY A 751 21.30 35.87 -11.03
C GLY A 751 20.32 34.96 -11.77
N ILE A 752 19.20 35.51 -12.23
CA ILE A 752 18.11 34.77 -12.91
C ILE A 752 18.48 34.49 -14.38
N ASP A 753 19.45 35.24 -14.92
CA ASP A 753 20.10 35.02 -16.21
C ASP A 753 21.07 33.81 -16.21
N GLN A 754 21.50 33.37 -15.03
CA GLN A 754 22.44 32.25 -14.90
C GLN A 754 21.76 30.91 -15.17
N PRO A 755 22.51 29.90 -15.64
CA PRO A 755 21.95 28.57 -15.80
C PRO A 755 21.45 27.96 -14.49
N LEU A 756 20.40 27.14 -14.56
CA LEU A 756 19.70 26.58 -13.38
C LEU A 756 20.63 25.83 -12.41
N TRP A 757 21.67 25.17 -12.90
CA TRP A 757 22.64 24.47 -12.04
C TRP A 757 23.51 25.44 -11.24
N THR A 758 23.88 26.59 -11.82
CA THR A 758 24.63 27.65 -11.14
C THR A 758 23.75 28.28 -10.06
N GLN A 759 22.48 28.53 -10.37
CA GLN A 759 21.49 28.98 -9.39
C GLN A 759 21.29 27.95 -8.26
N PHE A 760 21.28 26.65 -8.58
CA PHE A 760 21.16 25.58 -7.59
C PHE A 760 22.38 25.48 -6.68
N GLY A 761 23.59 25.59 -7.24
CA GLY A 761 24.83 25.60 -6.47
C GLY A 761 24.90 26.80 -5.51
N ILE A 762 24.45 27.97 -5.96
CA ILE A 762 24.33 29.17 -5.11
C ILE A 762 23.26 28.94 -4.03
N TYR A 763 22.10 28.37 -4.37
CA TYR A 763 21.05 28.00 -3.41
C TYR A 763 21.55 27.03 -2.34
N LEU A 764 22.27 25.96 -2.70
CA LEU A 764 22.85 25.03 -1.74
C LEU A 764 23.90 25.70 -0.85
N LYS A 765 24.81 26.50 -1.42
CA LYS A 765 25.80 27.25 -0.64
C LYS A 765 25.14 28.20 0.36
N ASN A 766 24.10 28.90 -0.07
CA ASN A 766 23.32 29.84 0.74
C ASN A 766 22.54 29.10 1.85
N LEU A 767 21.93 27.95 1.52
CA LEU A 767 21.26 27.06 2.45
C LEU A 767 22.20 26.56 3.58
N PHE A 768 23.39 26.08 3.22
CA PHE A 768 24.38 25.58 4.19
C PHE A 768 25.10 26.69 4.98
N THR A 769 24.97 27.95 4.58
CA THR A 769 25.55 29.10 5.30
C THR A 769 24.52 29.90 6.09
N GLY A 770 23.24 29.46 6.10
CA GLY A 770 22.15 30.14 6.81
C GLY A 770 21.66 31.43 6.16
N ASN A 771 22.10 31.71 4.93
CA ASN A 771 21.68 32.88 4.16
C ASN A 771 20.52 32.49 3.24
N LEU A 772 19.29 32.92 3.54
CA LEU A 772 18.10 32.57 2.73
C LEU A 772 17.85 33.53 1.54
N GLY A 773 18.78 34.45 1.28
CA GLY A 773 18.67 35.44 0.21
C GLY A 773 17.82 36.66 0.56
N THR A 774 17.58 37.50 -0.45
CA THR A 774 16.81 38.74 -0.36
C THR A 774 15.43 38.53 -0.98
N SER A 775 14.38 39.01 -0.31
CA SER A 775 13.02 38.93 -0.83
C SER A 775 12.88 39.77 -2.10
N PHE A 776 12.33 39.16 -3.14
CA PHE A 776 11.98 39.83 -4.39
C PHE A 776 10.81 40.81 -4.18
N GLY A 777 9.79 40.39 -3.43
CA GLY A 777 8.58 41.17 -3.19
C GLY A 777 8.78 42.40 -2.30
N LEU A 778 9.77 42.33 -1.40
CA LEU A 778 10.08 43.34 -0.37
C LEU A 778 11.53 43.85 -0.44
N TYR A 779 12.14 43.83 -1.63
CA TYR A 779 13.52 44.27 -1.83
C TYR A 779 13.79 45.67 -1.22
N PRO A 780 14.91 45.89 -0.51
CA PRO A 780 16.06 44.99 -0.30
C PRO A 780 16.02 44.18 1.01
N LYS A 781 14.84 43.81 1.55
CA LYS A 781 14.76 43.09 2.84
C LYS A 781 15.28 41.64 2.75
N PRO A 782 16.17 41.20 3.67
CA PRO A 782 16.56 39.80 3.78
C PRO A 782 15.37 38.88 4.13
N VAL A 783 15.32 37.70 3.52
CA VAL A 783 14.31 36.67 3.82
C VAL A 783 14.40 36.23 5.29
N THR A 784 15.61 36.16 5.83
CA THR A 784 15.86 35.84 7.24
C THR A 784 15.15 36.79 8.19
N ASP A 785 15.10 38.09 7.87
CA ASP A 785 14.47 39.11 8.74
C ASP A 785 12.95 39.04 8.66
N ILE A 786 12.42 38.77 7.46
CA ILE A 786 10.98 38.56 7.25
C ILE A 786 10.52 37.32 8.03
N LEU A 787 11.24 36.21 7.90
CA LEU A 787 10.93 34.97 8.62
C LEU A 787 11.11 35.12 10.13
N ALA A 788 12.18 35.79 10.59
CA ALA A 788 12.40 36.07 12.01
C ALA A 788 11.26 36.91 12.61
N SER A 789 10.64 37.80 11.82
CA SER A 789 9.47 38.56 12.25
C SER A 789 8.17 37.74 12.26
N ALA A 790 8.06 36.70 11.42
CA ALA A 790 6.87 35.86 11.26
C ALA A 790 6.83 34.66 12.23
N VAL A 791 7.99 34.05 12.51
CA VAL A 791 8.14 32.86 13.36
C VAL A 791 7.50 33.05 14.74
N PRO A 792 7.69 34.16 15.48
CA PRO A 792 7.07 34.36 16.78
C PRO A 792 5.53 34.38 16.74
N TRP A 793 4.92 34.90 15.66
CA TRP A 793 3.47 34.92 15.51
C TRP A 793 2.92 33.51 15.28
N THR A 794 3.56 32.75 14.39
CA THR A 794 3.19 31.35 14.13
C THR A 794 3.35 30.50 15.39
N VAL A 795 4.50 30.58 16.06
CA VAL A 795 4.75 29.80 17.29
C VAL A 795 3.83 30.25 18.43
N GLY A 796 3.59 31.56 18.58
CA GLY A 796 2.73 32.14 19.62
C GLY A 796 1.24 31.88 19.40
N LEU A 797 0.79 31.67 18.16
CA LEU A 797 -0.55 31.19 17.85
C LEU A 797 -0.64 29.68 18.08
N GLN A 798 0.30 28.94 17.51
CA GLN A 798 0.20 27.50 17.35
C GLN A 798 0.50 26.73 18.64
N LEU A 799 1.59 27.06 19.33
CA LEU A 799 2.04 26.31 20.48
C LEU A 799 1.03 26.39 21.65
N PRO A 800 0.50 27.57 22.02
CA PRO A 800 -0.54 27.64 23.05
C PRO A 800 -1.86 27.01 22.60
N ALA A 801 -2.27 27.15 21.31
CA ALA A 801 -3.52 26.58 20.82
C ALA A 801 -3.50 25.05 20.91
N ILE A 802 -2.38 24.46 20.55
CA ILE A 802 -2.17 23.02 20.65
C ILE A 802 -2.16 22.59 22.11
N LEU A 803 -1.36 23.23 22.96
CA LEU A 803 -1.25 22.82 24.36
C LEU A 803 -2.59 22.97 25.10
N VAL A 804 -3.29 24.08 24.91
CA VAL A 804 -4.58 24.34 25.56
C VAL A 804 -5.69 23.48 24.96
N GLY A 805 -5.77 23.36 23.63
CA GLY A 805 -6.75 22.51 22.95
C GLY A 805 -6.56 21.04 23.26
N TRP A 806 -5.31 20.57 23.37
CA TRP A 806 -4.98 19.22 23.79
C TRP A 806 -5.31 18.99 25.27
N LEU A 807 -4.92 19.88 26.18
CA LEU A 807 -5.20 19.76 27.61
C LEU A 807 -6.71 19.79 27.90
N ILE A 808 -7.42 20.78 27.35
CA ILE A 808 -8.86 20.95 27.55
C ILE A 808 -9.62 19.87 26.79
N GLY A 809 -9.25 19.54 25.55
CA GLY A 809 -9.93 18.53 24.74
C GLY A 809 -9.86 17.13 25.35
N ASN A 810 -8.69 16.73 25.85
CA ASN A 810 -8.56 15.44 26.55
C ASN A 810 -9.32 15.42 27.88
N LEU A 811 -9.30 16.52 28.63
CA LEU A 811 -10.04 16.63 29.89
C LEU A 811 -11.56 16.60 29.67
N LEU A 812 -12.06 17.37 28.70
CA LEU A 812 -13.47 17.45 28.36
C LEU A 812 -13.98 16.16 27.72
N GLY A 813 -13.20 15.53 26.84
CA GLY A 813 -13.52 14.22 26.27
C GLY A 813 -13.65 13.13 27.34
N ALA A 814 -12.74 13.11 28.32
CA ALA A 814 -12.81 12.19 29.44
C ALA A 814 -14.03 12.44 30.35
N ILE A 815 -14.41 13.71 30.59
CA ILE A 815 -15.60 14.07 31.37
C ILE A 815 -16.88 13.74 30.61
N ALA A 816 -16.92 14.00 29.29
CA ALA A 816 -18.06 13.70 28.41
C ALA A 816 -18.31 12.20 28.29
N ALA A 817 -17.26 11.37 28.33
CA ALA A 817 -17.40 9.92 28.39
C ALA A 817 -18.11 9.42 29.66
N TYR A 818 -18.04 10.18 30.78
CA TYR A 818 -18.58 9.76 32.08
C TYR A 818 -19.91 10.45 32.45
N ARG A 819 -20.18 11.69 31.99
CA ARG A 819 -21.44 12.42 32.24
C ARG A 819 -22.17 12.75 30.92
N LYS A 820 -23.32 12.13 30.70
CA LYS A 820 -24.16 12.38 29.51
C LYS A 820 -24.94 13.71 29.64
N GLY A 821 -24.87 14.58 28.63
CA GLY A 821 -26.01 15.42 28.21
C GLY A 821 -26.05 16.93 28.53
N VAL A 822 -24.98 17.60 28.99
CA VAL A 822 -25.07 19.04 29.41
C VAL A 822 -24.16 20.00 28.62
N PHE A 823 -23.25 19.50 27.78
CA PHE A 823 -22.12 20.31 27.32
C PHE A 823 -22.40 21.30 26.17
N ASP A 824 -23.56 21.23 25.51
CA ASP A 824 -23.74 21.81 24.16
C ASP A 824 -24.29 23.25 24.11
N LYS A 825 -24.38 24.02 25.21
CA LYS A 825 -25.24 25.22 25.23
C LYS A 825 -24.63 26.61 25.38
N VAL A 826 -23.32 26.82 25.44
CA VAL A 826 -22.81 28.20 25.65
C VAL A 826 -21.48 28.43 24.94
N LEU A 827 -21.44 29.34 23.94
CA LEU A 827 -20.36 30.30 23.60
C LEU A 827 -20.58 30.81 22.15
N PHE A 828 -21.00 32.06 21.92
CA PHE A 828 -20.19 33.27 21.57
C PHE A 828 -21.16 34.48 21.42
N PRO A 829 -20.78 35.79 21.55
CA PRO A 829 -19.74 36.48 20.76
C PRO A 829 -19.06 37.75 21.38
N TRP A 830 -17.75 37.77 21.71
CA TRP A 830 -17.06 38.94 22.33
C TRP A 830 -15.75 39.46 21.65
N PHE A 831 -15.32 38.95 20.49
CA PHE A 831 -13.94 39.14 19.99
C PHE A 831 -13.81 39.76 18.57
N PRO A 832 -12.69 40.47 18.27
CA PRO A 832 -12.46 41.15 16.99
C PRO A 832 -12.24 40.18 15.82
N LEU A 833 -12.78 40.54 14.65
CA LEU A 833 -12.93 39.66 13.48
C LEU A 833 -11.67 39.48 12.62
N SER A 834 -10.66 40.36 12.71
CA SER A 834 -9.43 40.28 11.90
C SER A 834 -8.28 41.13 12.44
N GLY A 835 -7.04 40.80 12.03
CA GLY A 835 -5.79 41.51 12.37
C GLY A 835 -4.96 40.83 13.45
N GLY A 836 -3.66 41.14 13.54
CA GLY A 836 -2.78 40.69 14.63
C GLY A 836 -2.76 41.62 15.86
N TYR A 837 -3.21 42.86 15.68
CA TYR A 837 -3.42 43.93 16.66
C TYR A 837 -4.23 45.06 15.99
N ASP A 838 -4.69 46.04 16.75
CA ASP A 838 -5.49 47.18 16.25
C ASP A 838 -4.74 47.98 15.17
N PHE A 839 -5.38 48.19 14.02
CA PHE A 839 -4.80 48.87 12.85
C PHE A 839 -4.39 50.32 13.08
N GLN A 840 -4.84 50.96 14.17
CA GLN A 840 -4.45 52.32 14.54
C GLN A 840 -3.26 52.36 15.52
N MET A 841 -2.78 51.21 16.00
CA MET A 841 -1.64 51.13 16.92
C MET A 841 -0.30 51.01 16.18
N VAL A 842 0.70 51.74 16.67
CA VAL A 842 2.09 51.57 16.25
C VAL A 842 2.72 50.45 17.09
N PRO A 843 3.37 49.44 16.49
CA PRO A 843 4.03 48.37 17.24
C PRO A 843 5.13 48.91 18.16
N GLN A 844 4.87 48.85 19.45
CA GLN A 844 5.82 49.20 20.51
C GLN A 844 5.54 48.33 21.73
N LEU A 845 6.55 48.09 22.57
CA LEU A 845 6.43 47.19 23.73
C LEU A 845 5.69 47.88 24.89
N SER A 846 4.42 48.25 24.67
CA SER A 846 3.53 48.84 25.66
C SER A 846 2.48 47.84 26.11
N PHE A 847 1.94 48.05 27.32
CA PHE A 847 0.85 47.23 27.85
C PHE A 847 -0.37 47.24 26.92
N ASP A 848 -0.70 48.39 26.33
CA ASP A 848 -1.84 48.54 25.41
C ASP A 848 -1.65 47.76 24.11
N PHE A 849 -0.42 47.72 23.57
CA PHE A 849 -0.10 46.92 22.39
C PHE A 849 -0.17 45.42 22.69
N ILE A 850 0.36 44.98 23.84
CA ILE A 850 0.29 43.58 24.27
C ILE A 850 -1.17 43.14 24.46
N MET A 851 -2.00 43.98 25.09
CA MET A 851 -3.42 43.67 25.30
C MET A 851 -4.20 43.62 23.97
N SER A 852 -3.85 44.51 23.03
CA SER A 852 -4.40 44.51 21.68
C SER A 852 -4.06 43.22 20.93
N VAL A 853 -2.80 42.77 20.99
CA VAL A 853 -2.36 41.50 20.40
C VAL A 853 -3.11 40.31 21.00
N VAL A 854 -3.23 40.23 22.33
CA VAL A 854 -3.96 39.14 23.01
C VAL A 854 -5.43 39.09 22.58
N ARG A 855 -6.08 40.25 22.46
CA ARG A 855 -7.49 40.34 22.06
C ARG A 855 -7.70 39.88 20.61
N HIS A 856 -6.78 40.21 19.71
CA HIS A 856 -6.86 39.84 18.29
C HIS A 856 -6.42 38.39 18.00
N HIS A 857 -5.59 37.82 18.86
CA HIS A 857 -5.22 36.40 18.84
C HIS A 857 -6.39 35.47 19.19
N THR A 858 -7.37 35.96 19.96
CA THR A 858 -8.36 35.10 20.62
C THR A 858 -9.29 34.35 19.64
N LEU A 859 -9.79 34.98 18.57
CA LEU A 859 -10.64 34.27 17.58
C LEU A 859 -9.87 33.22 16.77
N PRO A 860 -8.74 33.55 16.11
CA PRO A 860 -7.92 32.56 15.40
C PRO A 860 -7.55 31.37 16.30
N PHE A 861 -7.13 31.68 17.52
CA PHE A 861 -6.81 30.67 18.53
C PHE A 861 -8.01 29.80 18.87
N LEU A 862 -9.17 30.39 19.19
CA LEU A 862 -10.37 29.63 19.54
C LEU A 862 -10.88 28.80 18.37
N SER A 863 -10.76 29.27 17.12
CA SER A 863 -11.13 28.49 15.93
C SER A 863 -10.29 27.22 15.78
N ILE A 864 -8.97 27.32 15.94
CA ILE A 864 -8.08 26.14 15.89
C ILE A 864 -8.33 25.24 17.09
N VAL A 865 -8.46 25.83 18.28
CA VAL A 865 -8.69 25.10 19.54
C VAL A 865 -10.00 24.33 19.51
N LEU A 866 -11.11 24.90 19.02
CA LEU A 866 -12.41 24.23 18.99
C LEU A 866 -12.41 23.01 18.04
N VAL A 867 -11.82 23.16 16.86
CA VAL A 867 -11.67 22.04 15.90
C VAL A 867 -10.78 20.94 16.48
N THR A 868 -9.67 21.34 17.12
CA THR A 868 -8.73 20.40 17.73
C THR A 868 -9.34 19.71 18.95
N ILE A 869 -10.08 20.43 19.80
CA ILE A 869 -10.81 19.87 20.95
C ILE A 869 -11.77 18.79 20.48
N GLY A 870 -12.56 19.04 19.44
CA GLY A 870 -13.50 18.05 18.91
C GLY A 870 -12.80 16.76 18.48
N GLY A 871 -11.75 16.88 17.66
CA GLY A 871 -10.99 15.72 17.17
C GLY A 871 -10.28 14.94 18.29
N GLN A 872 -9.62 15.63 19.21
CA GLN A 872 -8.90 15.01 20.33
C GLN A 872 -9.88 14.41 21.37
N ALA A 873 -11.01 15.06 21.63
CA ALA A 873 -12.04 14.55 22.54
C ALA A 873 -12.70 13.27 22.01
N ILE A 874 -13.00 13.20 20.71
CA ILE A 874 -13.51 11.99 20.06
C ILE A 874 -12.47 10.88 20.17
N GLY A 875 -11.22 11.15 19.78
CA GLY A 875 -10.15 10.16 19.87
C GLY A 875 -9.93 9.65 21.30
N MET A 876 -9.94 10.54 22.30
CA MET A 876 -9.73 10.16 23.70
C MET A 876 -10.91 9.36 24.24
N ARG A 877 -12.13 9.66 23.80
CA ARG A 877 -13.33 8.88 24.12
C ARG A 877 -13.23 7.47 23.56
N GLU A 878 -12.85 7.31 22.29
CA GLU A 878 -12.68 5.99 21.67
C GLU A 878 -11.60 5.16 22.39
N MET A 879 -10.44 5.75 22.66
CA MET A 879 -9.35 5.09 23.40
C MET A 879 -9.73 4.76 24.85
N SER A 880 -10.51 5.62 25.50
CA SER A 880 -11.00 5.36 26.85
C SER A 880 -12.06 4.25 26.87
N ILE A 881 -12.91 4.14 25.85
CA ILE A 881 -13.87 3.04 25.71
C ILE A 881 -13.16 1.71 25.48
N TYR A 882 -12.11 1.71 24.65
CA TYR A 882 -11.23 0.55 24.47
C TYR A 882 -10.61 0.10 25.80
N GLU A 883 -10.00 1.02 26.56
CA GLU A 883 -9.40 0.73 27.87
C GLU A 883 -10.44 0.32 28.92
N LEU A 884 -11.66 0.87 28.89
CA LEU A 884 -12.75 0.51 29.80
C LEU A 884 -13.24 -0.93 29.61
N ASN A 885 -13.01 -1.52 28.44
CA ASN A 885 -13.35 -2.90 28.10
C ASN A 885 -12.18 -3.88 28.30
N SER A 886 -11.04 -3.42 28.82
CA SER A 886 -9.88 -4.26 29.09
C SER A 886 -10.07 -5.12 30.34
N ASP A 887 -9.36 -6.26 30.37
CA ASP A 887 -9.46 -7.24 31.47
C ASP A 887 -9.05 -6.66 32.82
N TYR A 888 -8.09 -5.73 32.87
CA TYR A 888 -7.68 -5.11 34.13
C TYR A 888 -8.75 -4.17 34.70
N VAL A 889 -9.57 -3.53 33.85
CA VAL A 889 -10.70 -2.71 34.28
C VAL A 889 -11.83 -3.59 34.79
N LEU A 890 -12.13 -4.69 34.08
CA LEU A 890 -13.12 -5.68 34.52
C LEU A 890 -12.72 -6.29 35.87
N TYR A 891 -11.45 -6.71 36.01
CA TYR A 891 -10.88 -7.24 37.24
C TYR A 891 -10.89 -6.21 38.39
N SER A 892 -10.56 -4.95 38.10
CA SER A 892 -10.61 -3.86 39.08
C SER A 892 -12.02 -3.59 39.59
N LYS A 893 -13.04 -3.67 38.72
CA LYS A 893 -14.46 -3.57 39.10
C LYS A 893 -14.89 -4.74 39.98
N LEU A 894 -14.45 -5.97 39.66
CA LEU A 894 -14.73 -7.16 40.47
C LEU A 894 -14.09 -7.10 41.87
N LEU A 895 -12.92 -6.46 42.01
CA LEU A 895 -12.27 -6.17 43.29
C LEU A 895 -12.91 -5.01 44.08
N GLY A 896 -13.96 -4.38 43.55
CA GLY A 896 -14.65 -3.27 44.21
C GLY A 896 -13.85 -1.96 44.24
N ILE A 897 -12.89 -1.78 43.32
CA ILE A 897 -12.13 -0.53 43.23
C ILE A 897 -13.06 0.61 42.79
N ARG A 898 -12.99 1.76 43.48
CA ARG A 898 -13.82 2.94 43.16
C ARG A 898 -13.58 3.42 41.73
N ASP A 899 -14.66 3.75 41.02
CA ASP A 899 -14.66 4.24 39.63
C ASP A 899 -13.69 5.40 39.38
N GLY A 900 -13.56 6.34 40.31
CA GLY A 900 -12.63 7.47 40.16
C GLY A 900 -11.15 7.06 40.15
N LYS A 901 -10.81 5.91 40.75
CA LYS A 901 -9.46 5.35 40.65
C LYS A 901 -9.30 4.61 39.31
N ILE A 902 -10.30 3.85 38.89
CA ILE A 902 -10.31 3.14 37.61
C ILE A 902 -10.20 4.12 36.44
N SER A 903 -10.97 5.20 36.45
CA SER A 903 -10.95 6.23 35.40
C SER A 903 -9.60 6.92 35.28
N ARG A 904 -8.87 7.12 36.38
CA ARG A 904 -7.51 7.68 36.35
C ARG A 904 -6.51 6.74 35.69
N TYR A 905 -6.65 5.42 35.85
CA TYR A 905 -5.80 4.43 35.19
C TYR A 905 -6.15 4.30 33.71
N VAL A 906 -7.44 4.19 33.39
CA VAL A 906 -7.96 4.21 32.02
C VAL A 906 -7.48 5.45 31.27
N PHE A 907 -7.63 6.64 31.87
CA PHE A 907 -7.16 7.89 31.29
C PHE A 907 -5.66 7.88 31.04
N ARG A 908 -4.85 7.43 32.02
CA ARG A 908 -3.40 7.37 31.87
C ARG A 908 -2.96 6.45 30.73
N ASN A 909 -3.66 5.34 30.52
CA ASN A 909 -3.33 4.38 29.47
C ASN A 909 -3.87 4.82 28.10
N ALA A 910 -5.10 5.31 28.05
CA ALA A 910 -5.75 5.84 26.85
C ALA A 910 -5.08 7.13 26.32
N MET A 911 -4.36 7.87 27.16
CA MET A 911 -3.61 9.06 26.76
C MET A 911 -2.35 8.75 25.96
N LEU A 912 -1.76 7.55 26.06
CA LEU A 912 -0.50 7.24 25.38
C LEU A 912 -0.62 7.33 23.84
N PRO A 913 -1.64 6.73 23.20
CA PRO A 913 -1.90 6.94 21.77
C PRO A 913 -2.20 8.40 21.39
N GLN A 914 -2.84 9.18 22.27
CA GLN A 914 -3.13 10.60 22.03
C GLN A 914 -1.87 11.47 22.07
N ILE A 915 -0.89 11.13 22.91
CA ILE A 915 0.42 11.79 22.93
C ILE A 915 1.17 11.52 21.62
N THR A 916 1.09 10.30 21.09
CA THR A 916 1.67 9.96 19.78
C THR A 916 0.94 10.66 18.63
N GLY A 917 -0.39 10.77 18.70
CA GLY A 917 -1.22 11.51 17.75
C GLY A 917 -0.91 13.02 17.70
N LEU A 918 -0.43 13.59 18.80
CA LEU A 918 0.02 14.98 18.88
C LEU A 918 1.19 15.25 17.92
N ALA A 919 2.12 14.30 17.76
CA ALA A 919 3.28 14.41 16.86
C ALA A 919 2.86 14.53 15.38
N LEU A 920 1.95 13.64 14.97
CA LEU A 920 1.37 13.63 13.61
C LEU A 920 0.51 14.87 13.34
N SER A 921 -0.13 15.39 14.39
CA SER A 921 -0.96 16.60 14.33
C SER A 921 -0.13 17.86 14.11
N ILE A 922 1.07 17.97 14.72
CA ILE A 922 1.97 19.12 14.51
C ILE A 922 2.42 19.19 13.04
N GLY A 923 2.72 18.04 12.41
CA GLY A 923 3.14 17.98 11.01
C GLY A 923 2.05 18.33 10.00
N THR A 924 0.80 17.99 10.28
CA THR A 924 -0.37 18.32 9.45
C THR A 924 -0.88 19.75 9.69
N MET A 925 -0.64 20.33 10.88
CA MET A 925 -1.12 21.67 11.25
C MET A 925 -0.43 22.81 10.51
N VAL A 926 0.81 22.63 10.04
CA VAL A 926 1.51 23.69 9.29
C VAL A 926 0.78 24.00 7.97
N GLY A 927 0.12 23.00 7.37
CA GLY A 927 -0.77 23.20 6.21
C GLY A 927 -2.17 23.74 6.57
N GLY A 928 -2.70 23.38 7.75
CA GLY A 928 -4.03 23.82 8.21
C GLY A 928 -4.08 25.25 8.79
N SER A 929 -2.97 25.72 9.35
CA SER A 929 -2.84 27.10 9.87
C SER A 929 -3.01 28.17 8.79
N LEU A 930 -2.68 27.84 7.54
CA LEU A 930 -2.78 28.74 6.39
C LEU A 930 -4.17 29.33 6.21
N ILE A 931 -5.21 28.50 6.32
CA ILE A 931 -6.60 28.94 6.13
C ILE A 931 -7.01 29.89 7.28
N CYS A 932 -6.60 29.60 8.51
CA CYS A 932 -6.88 30.44 9.67
C CYS A 932 -6.13 31.79 9.56
N GLU A 933 -4.84 31.76 9.21
CA GLU A 933 -4.03 32.96 9.04
C GLU A 933 -4.56 33.86 7.91
N ILE A 934 -5.04 33.28 6.80
CA ILE A 934 -5.66 34.03 5.70
C ILE A 934 -7.01 34.64 6.12
N VAL A 935 -7.90 33.84 6.71
CA VAL A 935 -9.27 34.28 7.08
C VAL A 935 -9.22 35.41 8.11
N PHE A 936 -8.33 35.33 9.09
CA PHE A 936 -8.20 36.34 10.14
C PHE A 936 -7.14 37.41 9.85
N SER A 937 -6.47 37.36 8.69
CA SER A 937 -5.37 38.28 8.34
C SER A 937 -4.26 38.31 9.40
N TYR A 938 -3.86 37.13 9.88
CA TYR A 938 -2.85 36.95 10.92
C TYR A 938 -1.44 36.85 10.29
N PRO A 939 -0.42 37.57 10.81
CA PRO A 939 0.88 37.74 10.14
C PRO A 939 1.85 36.56 10.37
N GLY A 940 1.42 35.34 10.07
CA GLY A 940 2.19 34.09 10.24
C GLY A 940 2.95 33.62 8.99
N ILE A 941 3.67 32.50 9.14
CA ILE A 941 4.50 31.90 8.08
C ILE A 941 3.63 31.45 6.89
N GLY A 942 2.39 31.01 7.13
CA GLY A 942 1.45 30.63 6.08
C GLY A 942 1.04 31.83 5.22
N THR A 943 0.67 32.95 5.85
CA THR A 943 0.35 34.20 5.14
C THR A 943 1.53 34.70 4.30
N TRP A 944 2.77 34.60 4.82
CA TRP A 944 3.96 34.99 4.06
C TRP A 944 4.28 34.02 2.93
N LEU A 945 4.12 32.70 3.11
CA LEU A 945 4.25 31.71 2.03
C LEU A 945 3.25 31.98 0.91
N PHE A 946 1.99 32.24 1.24
CA PHE A 946 0.95 32.59 0.26
C PHE A 946 1.24 33.90 -0.48
N THR A 947 1.69 34.92 0.26
CA THR A 947 2.09 36.21 -0.32
C THR A 947 3.30 36.04 -1.25
N ALA A 948 4.29 35.25 -0.85
CA ALA A 948 5.48 34.96 -1.63
C ALA A 948 5.15 34.22 -2.93
N ILE A 949 4.24 33.24 -2.90
CA ILE A 949 3.74 32.54 -4.08
C ILE A 949 3.08 33.52 -5.05
N ARG A 950 2.19 34.40 -4.57
CA ARG A 950 1.53 35.42 -5.41
C ARG A 950 2.51 36.45 -5.97
N GLN A 951 3.61 36.71 -5.28
CA GLN A 951 4.64 37.66 -5.67
C GLN A 951 5.83 37.01 -6.39
N LEU A 952 5.75 35.72 -6.74
CA LEU A 952 6.84 34.96 -7.38
C LEU A 952 8.18 35.15 -6.65
N ASP A 953 8.15 35.28 -5.31
CA ASP A 953 9.30 35.58 -4.48
C ASP A 953 10.02 34.28 -4.11
N TYR A 954 10.85 33.79 -5.04
CA TYR A 954 11.45 32.45 -4.92
C TYR A 954 12.27 32.26 -3.64
N PRO A 955 13.14 33.21 -3.21
CA PRO A 955 13.86 33.10 -1.95
C PRO A 955 12.93 32.99 -0.74
N LEU A 956 11.86 33.78 -0.70
CA LEU A 956 10.91 33.77 0.42
C LEU A 956 10.04 32.50 0.43
N ILE A 957 9.62 31.99 -0.74
CA ILE A 957 8.93 30.70 -0.87
C ILE A 957 9.82 29.59 -0.31
N SER A 958 11.06 29.47 -0.81
CA SER A 958 12.01 28.42 -0.40
C SER A 958 12.38 28.52 1.09
N GLY A 959 12.46 29.73 1.65
CA GLY A 959 12.70 29.96 3.06
C GLY A 959 11.54 29.52 3.95
N CYS A 960 10.29 29.83 3.57
CA CYS A 960 9.09 29.37 4.26
C CYS A 960 8.98 27.84 4.25
N THR A 961 9.07 27.19 3.09
CA THR A 961 8.95 25.73 2.96
C THR A 961 10.08 24.97 3.67
N LEU A 962 11.30 25.51 3.69
CA LEU A 962 12.41 24.94 4.45
C LEU A 962 12.15 25.00 5.96
N LEU A 963 11.70 26.15 6.48
CA LEU A 963 11.39 26.28 7.91
C LEU A 963 10.24 25.35 8.31
N ILE A 964 9.25 25.18 7.45
CA ILE A 964 8.16 24.21 7.65
C ILE A 964 8.74 22.79 7.74
N ALA A 965 9.58 22.38 6.79
CA ALA A 965 10.19 21.05 6.79
C ALA A 965 11.07 20.81 8.03
N ILE A 966 11.89 21.78 8.43
CA ILE A 966 12.73 21.70 9.64
C ILE A 966 11.87 21.67 10.91
N ALA A 967 10.82 22.49 11.00
CA ALA A 967 9.91 22.50 12.15
C ALA A 967 9.19 21.16 12.32
N VAL A 968 8.77 20.52 11.23
CA VAL A 968 8.17 19.17 11.24
C VAL A 968 9.18 18.14 11.73
N LEU A 969 10.42 18.18 11.24
CA LEU A 969 11.49 17.26 11.65
C LEU A 969 11.88 17.44 13.13
N LEU A 970 12.01 18.69 13.59
CA LEU A 970 12.32 19.02 14.98
C LEU A 970 11.16 18.69 15.93
N ALA A 971 9.91 18.88 15.50
CA ALA A 971 8.74 18.48 16.27
C ALA A 971 8.71 16.96 16.47
N ASN A 972 8.94 16.19 15.41
CA ASN A 972 9.03 14.74 15.48
C ASN A 972 10.14 14.31 16.45
N PHE A 973 11.35 14.86 16.29
CA PHE A 973 12.48 14.57 17.17
C PHE A 973 12.24 14.99 18.65
N THR A 974 11.60 16.15 18.89
CA THR A 974 11.34 16.64 20.25
C THR A 974 10.30 15.78 20.95
N ILE A 975 9.30 15.26 20.23
CA ILE A 975 8.35 14.31 20.79
C ILE A 975 9.03 12.99 21.11
N ASP A 976 9.93 12.50 20.26
CA ASP A 976 10.72 11.29 20.55
C ASP A 976 11.52 11.44 21.87
N VAL A 977 12.03 12.64 22.14
CA VAL A 977 12.72 12.98 23.40
C VAL A 977 11.74 13.10 24.58
N ILE A 978 10.60 13.78 24.41
CA ILE A 978 9.57 13.95 25.46
C ILE A 978 8.96 12.59 25.85
N TYR A 979 8.82 11.66 24.90
CA TYR A 979 8.31 10.31 25.14
C TYR A 979 9.16 9.55 26.18
N GLY A 980 10.49 9.78 26.17
CA GLY A 980 11.41 9.24 27.18
C GLY A 980 11.21 9.79 28.60
N PHE A 981 10.56 10.96 28.77
CA PHE A 981 10.32 11.57 30.09
C PHE A 981 8.93 11.27 30.66
N ILE A 982 7.93 11.05 29.80
CA ILE A 982 6.52 10.87 30.18
C ILE A 982 6.19 9.40 30.49
N ASP A 983 6.83 8.44 29.82
CA ASP A 983 6.63 7.02 30.14
C ASP A 983 7.44 6.61 31.38
N PRO A 984 6.79 6.32 32.52
CA PRO A 984 7.48 5.91 33.74
C PRO A 984 8.16 4.53 33.61
N ARG A 985 7.82 3.72 32.60
CA ARG A 985 8.41 2.39 32.37
C ARG A 985 9.82 2.50 31.78
N ILE A 986 10.07 3.55 31.01
CA ILE A 986 11.41 3.91 30.49
C ILE A 986 12.30 4.38 31.64
N LYS A 987 11.76 5.18 32.58
CA LYS A 987 12.48 5.57 33.81
C LYS A 987 12.66 4.42 34.79
N ALA A 988 11.70 3.51 34.92
CA ALA A 988 11.84 2.32 35.78
C ALA A 988 12.98 1.41 35.29
N ALA A 989 13.12 1.24 33.97
CA ALA A 989 14.23 0.51 33.37
C ALA A 989 15.60 1.20 33.58
N GLN A 990 15.65 2.53 33.69
CA GLN A 990 16.89 3.27 33.98
C GLN A 990 17.22 3.39 35.48
N MET A 991 16.22 3.29 36.36
CA MET A 991 16.44 3.29 37.82
C MET A 991 16.83 1.92 38.38
N GLU A 992 16.60 0.84 37.64
CA GLU A 992 17.17 -0.49 37.94
C GLU A 992 18.65 -0.63 37.54
N GLU A 993 19.22 0.37 36.84
CA GLU A 993 20.66 0.47 36.51
C GLU A 993 21.48 1.31 37.52
N GLN A 994 20.88 1.80 38.62
CA GLN A 994 21.59 2.31 39.81
C GLN A 994 21.33 1.38 41.01
#